data_AF-A0A1I6JM18-F1
#
_entry.id   AF-A0A1I6JM18-F1
#
_cell.length_a   1.000
_cell.length_b   1.000
_cell.length_c   1.000
_cell.angle_alpha   90.00
_cell.angle_beta   90.00
_cell.angle_gamma   90.00
#
_symmetry.space_group_name_H-M   'P 1'
#
loop_
_entity.id
_entity.type
_entity.pdbx_description
1 polymer ?
#
loop_
_entity_poly.entity_id
_entity_poly.type
_entity_poly.pdbx_seq_one_letter_code
_entity_poly.pdbx_strand_id
1 'polypeptide(L)'
;MLGFVFDDVVAECLGKVKDPLKQCYLEEKDKRSIQKIFDDFFETSFMRNIKEADYQIDSIDLEPLRAKYDGIAYSLWKLTAITEPGVLREQYKRIQEKAYQLSRAVTEPQKKVVDTILDVSRKLIEAFLVKKFSPSEAYLLQKINLLEDTVVAVSGRLSAVENACAEKECSRNDEKWDNKTAQFYQRKFGASLFLDKREGITLEDVYVEPIASPLNQHGYPVRYGERKILSVIEEYLNKKDGFLLFIEGDAGIGKSSLVARLSIHYIEKDIYYKPLKDFLSVEETIDFKENILKSFHLEEDDWGKTLILDGFDEVCCRLDPVLFDTHLQFFLEREYRIILTTRPRYLEKINITVHYETFALQKFNTAQIEEWLNKYKAKRGEALSEETKHQILQTARESMDFMDIVGIPIMLYIIANQNIDVSSLKSIGQLYDTVFANLKEDKSPSKKQQLEEDYEIAQRLALAMQKKEVLRMSKEEALDNGVGPFDSTFYGSVYIIEGQAEMEFVHKSIQEFFAAQWIWKTLKAINSKENGLDQYTLLLNELFLRDEVIEFLKYFYDTDQERVRIGESVVNVFDDFLNGNMSCTRKECSNHINAVQFVEEGITCIYVNHLILTNQIFQIPPINKFAPGYYEKITAFVRGMRLFWNDEQRRGYLRVLQDIIFQKHPLSYLDFRGKQFTKCDFFGSVLELCNFHEAYFEQCTLLETHLRGSIFEYTRFVNTVWKALHIRDIVLKDSDFDNCSWEEVEIQFVRLCRCTVIKGTWSKVVLKQLTVDQFSYRNMTLKNCNFERVHFNNVKFEKAIFAKCTFNSCTFKRCTFVNCLFEQPVFMGACIMDQYTQNTCKAALGKSGINGGIRSVKK
;
A
#
# COMPACT_ATOMS: atom_id res chain seq x y z
N MET A 1 40.31 3.51 38.71
CA MET A 1 40.68 2.06 38.66
C MET A 1 40.60 1.49 37.25
N LEU A 2 39.52 1.71 36.48
CA LEU A 2 39.41 1.24 35.09
C LEU A 2 40.49 1.79 34.13
N GLY A 3 40.90 3.06 34.26
CA GLY A 3 41.94 3.66 33.40
C GLY A 3 43.32 3.01 33.53
N PHE A 4 43.74 2.65 34.76
CA PHE A 4 45.03 1.98 35.01
C PHE A 4 45.07 0.55 34.43
N VAL A 5 43.94 -0.17 34.46
CA VAL A 5 43.84 -1.51 33.87
C VAL A 5 43.87 -1.45 32.34
N PHE A 6 43.29 -0.40 31.75
CA PHE A 6 43.27 -0.20 30.30
C PHE A 6 44.66 0.11 29.74
N ASP A 7 45.41 0.98 30.41
CA ASP A 7 46.77 1.36 30.00
C ASP A 7 47.75 0.17 30.09
N ASP A 8 47.64 -0.66 31.12
CA ASP A 8 48.48 -1.86 31.27
C ASP A 8 48.19 -2.92 30.19
N VAL A 9 46.91 -3.12 29.83
CA VAL A 9 46.51 -4.07 28.78
C VAL A 9 46.92 -3.57 27.39
N VAL A 10 46.78 -2.28 27.12
CA VAL A 10 47.21 -1.67 25.85
C VAL A 10 48.74 -1.69 25.72
N ALA A 11 49.47 -1.41 26.81
CA ALA A 11 50.93 -1.49 26.85
C ALA A 11 51.43 -2.94 26.63
N GLU A 12 50.76 -3.94 27.20
CA GLU A 12 51.11 -5.34 27.01
C GLU A 12 50.85 -5.83 25.57
N CYS A 13 49.76 -5.37 24.95
CA CYS A 13 49.44 -5.63 23.54
C CYS A 13 50.43 -4.96 22.59
N LEU A 14 50.79 -3.69 22.83
CA LEU A 14 51.74 -2.93 21.99
C LEU A 14 53.19 -3.44 22.14
N GLY A 15 53.58 -3.91 23.33
CA GLY A 15 54.90 -4.49 23.60
C GLY A 15 55.17 -5.77 22.80
N LYS A 16 54.13 -6.56 22.49
CA LYS A 16 54.23 -7.82 21.73
C LYS A 16 54.15 -7.63 20.20
N VAL A 17 53.84 -6.42 19.71
CA VAL A 17 53.67 -6.10 18.28
C VAL A 17 54.92 -5.42 17.66
N LYS A 18 55.79 -4.80 18.46
CA LYS A 18 56.84 -3.90 17.96
C LYS A 18 58.04 -4.54 17.22
N ASP A 19 58.30 -5.85 17.29
CA ASP A 19 59.59 -6.42 16.83
C ASP A 19 59.64 -7.36 15.57
N PRO A 20 58.60 -7.57 14.72
CA PRO A 20 58.72 -8.53 13.61
C PRO A 20 59.10 -7.93 12.23
N LEU A 21 59.12 -6.60 12.03
CA LEU A 21 59.43 -6.01 10.71
C LEU A 21 60.89 -6.26 10.23
N LYS A 22 61.75 -6.80 11.10
CA LYS A 22 63.15 -7.15 10.79
C LYS A 22 63.30 -8.40 9.91
N GLN A 23 62.29 -9.27 9.80
CA GLN A 23 62.43 -10.55 9.07
C GLN A 23 61.57 -10.70 7.81
N CYS A 24 61.06 -9.61 7.25
CA CYS A 24 60.39 -9.65 5.94
C CYS A 24 61.23 -8.93 4.87
N TYR A 25 61.46 -9.63 3.74
CA TYR A 25 62.01 -9.09 2.49
C TYR A 25 61.03 -8.08 1.90
N LEU A 26 61.14 -6.82 2.34
CA LEU A 26 60.43 -5.68 1.78
C LEU A 26 61.48 -4.60 1.51
N GLU A 27 61.36 -3.87 0.41
CA GLU A 27 62.21 -2.72 0.15
C GLU A 27 62.00 -1.65 1.24
N GLU A 28 63.08 -0.98 1.66
CA GLU A 28 63.11 -0.06 2.80
C GLU A 28 62.07 1.08 2.70
N LYS A 29 61.68 1.43 1.47
CA LYS A 29 60.69 2.46 1.17
C LYS A 29 59.28 2.05 1.60
N ASP A 30 58.90 0.78 1.39
CA ASP A 30 57.58 0.26 1.74
C ASP A 30 57.43 0.06 3.25
N LYS A 31 58.53 -0.28 3.94
CA LYS A 31 58.57 -0.36 5.42
C LYS A 31 58.28 1.01 6.04
N ARG A 32 58.90 2.09 5.52
CA ARG A 32 58.69 3.46 6.01
C ARG A 32 57.28 3.98 5.72
N SER A 33 56.68 3.63 4.59
CA SER A 33 55.30 4.03 4.26
C SER A 33 54.27 3.36 5.16
N ILE A 34 54.44 2.07 5.48
CA ILE A 34 53.51 1.34 6.36
C ILE A 34 53.65 1.79 7.81
N GLN A 35 54.88 2.00 8.28
CA GLN A 35 55.14 2.55 9.62
C GLN A 35 54.49 3.93 9.76
N LYS A 36 54.66 4.81 8.77
CA LYS A 36 54.07 6.15 8.77
C LYS A 36 52.54 6.15 8.77
N ILE A 37 51.89 5.21 8.07
CA ILE A 37 50.43 5.09 8.08
C ILE A 37 49.92 4.61 9.46
N PHE A 38 50.66 3.71 10.12
CA PHE A 38 50.34 3.24 11.47
C PHE A 38 50.54 4.35 12.52
N ASP A 39 51.66 5.07 12.42
CA ASP A 39 51.99 6.17 13.30
C ASP A 39 51.00 7.34 13.09
N ASP A 40 50.64 7.68 11.84
CA ASP A 40 49.64 8.72 11.54
C ASP A 40 48.24 8.35 12.07
N PHE A 41 47.81 7.07 11.97
CA PHE A 41 46.51 6.60 12.47
C PHE A 41 46.41 6.69 14.00
N PHE A 42 47.49 6.34 14.72
CA PHE A 42 47.53 6.37 16.18
C PHE A 42 47.84 7.75 16.77
N GLU A 43 48.72 8.55 16.14
CA GLU A 43 49.15 9.84 16.67
C GLU A 43 48.17 10.98 16.40
N THR A 44 47.40 10.97 15.30
CA THR A 44 46.62 12.18 14.91
C THR A 44 45.13 12.14 15.21
N SER A 45 44.51 10.97 15.38
CA SER A 45 43.04 10.87 15.50
C SER A 45 42.56 10.09 16.73
N PHE A 46 43.09 8.89 16.97
CA PHE A 46 42.55 8.01 18.02
C PHE A 46 42.96 8.46 19.44
N MET A 47 44.26 8.70 19.68
CA MET A 47 44.75 9.12 21.00
C MET A 47 44.36 10.57 21.35
N ARG A 48 44.17 11.42 20.33
CA ARG A 48 43.68 12.79 20.52
C ARG A 48 42.20 12.81 20.90
N ASN A 49 41.37 12.00 20.24
CA ASN A 49 39.95 11.91 20.57
C ASN A 49 39.69 11.26 21.94
N ILE A 50 40.54 10.34 22.38
CA ILE A 50 40.45 9.75 23.74
C ILE A 50 40.92 10.73 24.82
N LYS A 51 41.98 11.52 24.56
CA LYS A 51 42.41 12.59 25.48
C LYS A 51 41.42 13.76 25.56
N GLU A 52 40.73 14.07 24.46
CA GLU A 52 39.67 15.08 24.43
C GLU A 52 38.34 14.55 25.05
N ALA A 53 38.11 13.22 25.03
CA ALA A 53 36.95 12.56 25.65
C ALA A 53 36.97 12.51 27.19
N ASP A 54 38.08 12.88 27.83
CA ASP A 54 38.20 12.90 29.30
C ASP A 54 37.53 14.15 29.93
N TYR A 55 36.97 15.07 29.13
CA TYR A 55 36.37 16.30 29.67
C TYR A 55 34.89 16.60 29.33
N GLN A 56 34.25 16.00 28.32
CA GLN A 56 32.80 16.20 28.09
C GLN A 56 32.18 15.00 27.35
N ILE A 57 31.42 14.15 28.05
CA ILE A 57 30.77 12.95 27.50
C ILE A 57 29.34 13.22 26.98
N ASP A 58 28.80 14.43 27.08
CA ASP A 58 27.38 14.69 26.76
C ASP A 58 27.10 15.38 25.40
N SER A 59 28.07 15.53 24.48
CA SER A 59 27.82 16.32 23.26
C SER A 59 28.64 16.00 21.99
N ILE A 60 28.93 14.72 21.69
CA ILE A 60 29.55 14.36 20.40
C ILE A 60 28.51 13.79 19.44
N ASP A 61 28.25 14.54 18.36
CA ASP A 61 27.48 14.09 17.20
C ASP A 61 28.36 13.20 16.30
N LEU A 62 27.97 11.92 16.19
CA LEU A 62 28.76 10.85 15.56
C LEU A 62 28.32 10.55 14.11
N GLU A 63 27.33 11.25 13.56
CA GLU A 63 26.86 11.03 12.18
C GLU A 63 27.92 11.21 11.07
N PRO A 64 28.84 12.20 11.13
CA PRO A 64 29.83 12.39 10.07
C PRO A 64 30.83 11.22 9.96
N LEU A 65 31.00 10.46 11.05
CA LEU A 65 31.83 9.26 11.10
C LEU A 65 31.10 8.05 10.54
N ARG A 66 29.78 7.90 10.70
CA ARG A 66 29.03 6.77 10.12
C ARG A 66 29.01 6.79 8.59
N ALA A 67 28.68 7.94 8.00
CA ALA A 67 28.53 8.07 6.55
C ALA A 67 29.83 7.81 5.76
N LYS A 68 30.99 8.12 6.34
CA LYS A 68 32.30 7.89 5.71
C LYS A 68 32.73 6.41 5.78
N TYR A 69 32.16 5.63 6.69
CA TYR A 69 32.46 4.21 6.90
C TYR A 69 31.53 3.29 6.11
N ASP A 70 30.27 3.69 5.87
CA ASP A 70 29.32 2.90 5.06
C ASP A 70 29.74 2.80 3.58
N GLY A 71 30.37 3.86 3.04
CA GLY A 71 30.94 3.83 1.68
C GLY A 71 32.12 2.86 1.51
N ILE A 72 32.85 2.58 2.60
CA ILE A 72 33.95 1.61 2.64
C ILE A 72 33.40 0.20 2.80
N ALA A 73 32.35 0.01 3.62
CA ALA A 73 31.65 -1.26 3.81
C ALA A 73 31.02 -1.81 2.52
N TYR A 74 30.41 -0.94 1.70
CA TYR A 74 29.81 -1.33 0.42
C TYR A 74 30.85 -1.81 -0.61
N SER A 75 32.03 -1.19 -0.60
CA SER A 75 33.14 -1.56 -1.49
C SER A 75 33.80 -2.89 -1.08
N LEU A 76 33.74 -3.24 0.20
CA LEU A 76 34.29 -4.47 0.79
C LEU A 76 33.35 -5.67 0.65
N TRP A 77 32.02 -5.45 0.68
CA TRP A 77 31.01 -6.48 0.42
C TRP A 77 31.15 -7.10 -0.99
N LYS A 78 31.63 -6.32 -1.96
CA LYS A 78 31.91 -6.81 -3.33
C LYS A 78 33.10 -7.76 -3.41
N LEU A 79 33.99 -7.76 -2.41
CA LEU A 79 35.22 -8.56 -2.38
C LEU A 79 35.06 -9.90 -1.66
N THR A 80 34.08 -10.04 -0.77
CA THR A 80 33.81 -11.27 0.01
C THR A 80 33.08 -12.36 -0.79
N ALA A 81 32.52 -12.05 -1.96
CA ALA A 81 31.81 -12.99 -2.82
C ALA A 81 32.73 -14.00 -3.56
N ILE A 82 34.06 -13.94 -3.39
CA ILE A 82 35.03 -14.65 -4.26
C ILE A 82 35.92 -15.68 -3.53
N THR A 83 35.81 -15.89 -2.21
CA THR A 83 36.73 -16.79 -1.50
C THR A 83 36.09 -17.76 -0.50
N GLU A 84 36.38 -19.05 -0.67
CA GLU A 84 36.34 -20.10 0.36
C GLU A 84 37.62 -20.95 0.24
N PRO A 85 38.20 -21.48 1.35
CA PRO A 85 37.59 -22.63 2.05
C PRO A 85 37.71 -22.68 3.61
N GLY A 86 36.63 -23.14 4.26
CA GLY A 86 36.63 -24.09 5.40
C GLY A 86 37.10 -23.64 6.78
N VAL A 87 38.40 -23.76 7.05
CA VAL A 87 38.95 -23.84 8.43
C VAL A 87 38.98 -22.48 9.15
N LEU A 88 39.21 -21.40 8.41
CA LEU A 88 39.21 -20.03 8.95
C LEU A 88 37.81 -19.55 9.36
N ARG A 89 36.75 -20.00 8.66
CA ARG A 89 35.36 -19.68 9.03
C ARG A 89 34.98 -20.31 10.36
N GLU A 90 35.42 -21.53 10.62
CA GLU A 90 35.06 -22.28 11.82
C GLU A 90 35.77 -21.74 13.08
N GLN A 91 37.05 -21.36 12.95
CA GLN A 91 37.80 -20.66 14.00
C GLN A 91 37.25 -19.26 14.28
N TYR A 92 36.90 -18.50 13.25
CA TYR A 92 36.26 -17.18 13.39
C TYR A 92 34.90 -17.28 14.10
N LYS A 93 34.11 -18.31 13.77
CA LYS A 93 32.82 -18.59 14.41
C LYS A 93 32.98 -18.89 15.91
N ARG A 94 34.00 -19.67 16.30
CA ARG A 94 34.29 -19.95 17.72
C ARG A 94 34.71 -18.70 18.52
N ILE A 95 35.47 -17.80 17.89
CA ILE A 95 35.86 -16.52 18.52
C ILE A 95 34.64 -15.61 18.69
N GLN A 96 33.76 -15.53 17.68
CA GLN A 96 32.49 -14.80 17.79
C GLN A 96 31.58 -15.38 18.87
N GLU A 97 31.48 -16.70 18.99
CA GLU A 97 30.65 -17.36 20.01
C GLU A 97 31.17 -17.09 21.44
N LYS A 98 32.49 -17.17 21.68
CA LYS A 98 33.08 -16.82 22.99
C LYS A 98 32.93 -15.31 23.31
N ALA A 99 33.10 -14.44 22.31
CA ALA A 99 32.94 -12.99 22.48
C ALA A 99 31.47 -12.60 22.76
N TYR A 100 30.52 -13.29 22.12
CA TYR A 100 29.09 -13.12 22.36
C TYR A 100 28.66 -13.60 23.76
N GLN A 101 29.28 -14.67 24.27
CA GLN A 101 29.07 -15.09 25.67
C GLN A 101 29.60 -14.04 26.67
N LEU A 102 30.75 -13.42 26.37
CA LEU A 102 31.32 -12.33 27.17
C LEU A 102 30.47 -11.05 27.15
N SER A 103 29.86 -10.68 26.02
CA SER A 103 29.03 -9.47 25.91
C SER A 103 27.68 -9.56 26.64
N ARG A 104 27.25 -10.78 27.02
CA ARG A 104 26.07 -11.03 27.86
C ARG A 104 26.35 -10.94 29.36
N ALA A 105 27.62 -10.96 29.78
CA ALA A 105 28.02 -10.98 31.19
C ALA A 105 28.25 -9.58 31.79
N VAL A 106 28.31 -8.52 30.98
CA VAL A 106 28.72 -7.16 31.41
C VAL A 106 27.65 -6.10 31.12
N THR A 107 27.66 -5.00 31.90
CA THR A 107 26.67 -3.91 31.80
C THR A 107 26.83 -3.06 30.53
N GLU A 108 25.77 -2.37 30.08
CA GLU A 108 25.72 -1.58 28.82
C GLU A 108 26.92 -0.62 28.57
N PRO A 109 27.48 0.10 29.56
CA PRO A 109 28.68 0.91 29.36
C PRO A 109 29.94 0.10 29.03
N GLN A 110 30.06 -1.11 29.57
CA GLN A 110 31.19 -2.03 29.37
C GLN A 110 31.07 -2.74 28.00
N LYS A 111 29.84 -2.97 27.53
CA LYS A 111 29.53 -3.56 26.24
C LYS A 111 30.09 -2.75 25.06
N LYS A 112 29.96 -1.41 25.09
CA LYS A 112 30.57 -0.52 24.08
C LYS A 112 32.09 -0.63 23.99
N VAL A 113 32.76 -0.81 25.12
CA VAL A 113 34.23 -0.93 25.18
C VAL A 113 34.67 -2.28 24.61
N VAL A 114 33.96 -3.34 24.97
CA VAL A 114 34.16 -4.70 24.43
C VAL A 114 33.89 -4.74 22.93
N ASP A 115 32.78 -4.16 22.46
CA ASP A 115 32.43 -4.07 21.03
C ASP A 115 33.46 -3.26 20.23
N THR A 116 34.02 -2.20 20.82
CA THR A 116 35.08 -1.40 20.18
C THR A 116 36.38 -2.19 20.06
N ILE A 117 36.78 -2.94 21.09
CA ILE A 117 37.95 -3.83 21.04
C ILE A 117 37.75 -4.93 20.00
N LEU A 118 36.54 -5.49 19.93
CA LEU A 118 36.17 -6.54 18.97
C LEU A 118 36.17 -6.02 17.53
N ASP A 119 35.66 -4.82 17.28
CA ASP A 119 35.66 -4.19 15.96
C ASP A 119 37.08 -3.84 15.48
N VAL A 120 37.94 -3.34 16.37
CA VAL A 120 39.36 -3.09 16.08
C VAL A 120 40.11 -4.39 15.80
N SER A 121 39.85 -5.44 16.59
CA SER A 121 40.48 -6.76 16.41
C SER A 121 40.03 -7.41 15.11
N ARG A 122 38.74 -7.30 14.78
CA ARG A 122 38.15 -7.75 13.51
C ARG A 122 38.79 -7.04 12.32
N LYS A 123 38.90 -5.70 12.36
CA LYS A 123 39.53 -4.89 11.31
C LYS A 123 41.02 -5.21 11.13
N LEU A 124 41.74 -5.52 12.21
CA LEU A 124 43.15 -5.95 12.14
C LEU A 124 43.28 -7.32 11.47
N ILE A 125 42.41 -8.28 11.80
CA ILE A 125 42.39 -9.61 11.19
C ILE A 125 42.00 -9.53 9.71
N GLU A 126 40.96 -8.74 9.37
CA GLU A 126 40.51 -8.50 8.00
C GLU A 126 41.59 -7.78 7.16
N ALA A 127 42.28 -6.78 7.72
CA ALA A 127 43.39 -6.10 7.05
C ALA A 127 44.60 -7.02 6.78
N PHE A 128 44.85 -8.00 7.65
CA PHE A 128 45.88 -9.03 7.45
C PHE A 128 45.51 -10.06 6.38
N LEU A 129 44.21 -10.37 6.22
CA LEU A 129 43.71 -11.33 5.22
C LEU A 129 43.63 -10.74 3.80
N VAL A 130 43.52 -9.42 3.64
CA VAL A 130 43.35 -8.75 2.33
C VAL A 130 44.64 -8.64 1.50
N LYS A 131 45.84 -8.81 2.08
CA LYS A 131 47.09 -8.86 1.29
C LYS A 131 47.53 -10.30 1.04
N LYS A 132 47.33 -10.79 -0.20
CA LYS A 132 47.91 -12.03 -0.76
C LYS A 132 49.42 -12.12 -0.46
N PHE A 133 49.79 -12.75 0.65
CA PHE A 133 51.13 -13.23 0.92
C PHE A 133 51.01 -14.57 1.63
N SER A 134 51.82 -15.56 1.24
CA SER A 134 52.01 -16.77 2.02
C SER A 134 53.03 -16.49 3.13
N PRO A 135 52.60 -16.42 4.39
CA PRO A 135 53.36 -17.01 5.47
C PRO A 135 52.61 -18.22 6.03
N SER A 136 53.35 -19.24 6.40
CA SER A 136 52.90 -20.54 6.88
C SER A 136 51.70 -20.45 7.85
N GLU A 137 50.66 -21.25 7.61
CA GLU A 137 49.45 -21.36 8.45
C GLU A 137 49.76 -21.49 9.95
N ALA A 138 50.92 -22.09 10.29
CA ALA A 138 51.43 -22.20 11.65
C ALA A 138 51.66 -20.84 12.37
N TYR A 139 52.09 -19.80 11.66
CA TYR A 139 52.32 -18.47 12.24
C TYR A 139 50.99 -17.75 12.56
N LEU A 140 50.00 -17.90 11.68
CA LEU A 140 48.65 -17.38 11.86
C LEU A 140 47.92 -18.09 13.02
N LEU A 141 48.02 -19.42 13.09
CA LEU A 141 47.50 -20.21 14.22
C LEU A 141 48.14 -19.82 15.56
N GLN A 142 49.45 -19.57 15.58
CA GLN A 142 50.14 -19.12 16.80
C GLN A 142 49.68 -17.74 17.28
N LYS A 143 49.38 -16.83 16.35
CA LYS A 143 48.85 -15.48 16.66
C LYS A 143 47.40 -15.51 17.11
N ILE A 144 46.57 -16.40 16.54
CA ILE A 144 45.18 -16.60 16.95
C ILE A 144 45.10 -17.18 18.36
N ASN A 145 45.93 -18.18 18.68
CA ASN A 145 45.98 -18.76 20.03
C ASN A 145 46.43 -17.71 21.08
N LEU A 146 47.39 -16.85 20.73
CA LEU A 146 47.83 -15.76 21.63
C LEU A 146 46.71 -14.74 21.91
N LEU A 147 45.85 -14.49 20.91
CA LEU A 147 44.66 -13.64 21.05
C LEU A 147 43.59 -14.32 21.92
N GLU A 148 43.35 -15.63 21.76
CA GLU A 148 42.47 -16.38 22.65
C GLU A 148 42.95 -16.34 24.10
N ASP A 149 44.24 -16.55 24.35
CA ASP A 149 44.83 -16.50 25.70
C ASP A 149 44.69 -15.11 26.34
N THR A 150 44.81 -14.05 25.53
CA THR A 150 44.66 -12.66 25.99
C THR A 150 43.20 -12.35 26.35
N VAL A 151 42.24 -12.84 25.56
CA VAL A 151 40.80 -12.72 25.85
C VAL A 151 40.43 -13.46 27.14
N VAL A 152 41.00 -14.65 27.38
CA VAL A 152 40.81 -15.41 28.63
C VAL A 152 41.39 -14.67 29.83
N ALA A 153 42.59 -14.07 29.69
CA ALA A 153 43.21 -13.30 30.77
C ALA A 153 42.40 -12.02 31.14
N VAL A 154 41.83 -11.36 30.14
CA VAL A 154 40.95 -10.18 30.33
C VAL A 154 39.63 -10.59 31.00
N SER A 155 39.04 -11.72 30.61
CA SER A 155 37.85 -12.29 31.25
C SER A 155 38.09 -12.62 32.74
N GLY A 156 39.23 -13.23 33.06
CA GLY A 156 39.61 -13.53 34.44
C GLY A 156 39.75 -12.27 35.31
N ARG A 157 40.31 -11.18 34.77
CA ARG A 157 40.45 -9.91 35.49
C ARG A 157 39.12 -9.15 35.64
N LEU A 158 38.20 -9.26 34.68
CA LEU A 158 36.84 -8.70 34.76
C LEU A 158 36.00 -9.37 35.84
N SER A 159 36.06 -10.72 35.95
CA SER A 159 35.36 -11.45 37.01
C SER A 159 35.83 -11.10 38.43
N ALA A 160 37.10 -10.73 38.59
CA ALA A 160 37.64 -10.26 39.86
C ALA A 160 37.13 -8.84 40.23
N VAL A 161 36.78 -8.02 39.24
CA VAL A 161 36.20 -6.69 39.43
C VAL A 161 34.69 -6.78 39.75
N GLU A 162 33.97 -7.73 39.15
CA GLU A 162 32.57 -8.04 39.49
C GLU A 162 32.41 -8.50 40.94
N ASN A 163 33.29 -9.38 41.43
CA ASN A 163 33.28 -9.83 42.82
C ASN A 163 33.56 -8.69 43.82
N ALA A 164 34.36 -7.69 43.43
CA ALA A 164 34.61 -6.50 44.25
C ALA A 164 33.46 -5.46 44.21
N CYS A 165 32.60 -5.52 43.18
CA CYS A 165 31.40 -4.67 43.06
C CYS A 165 30.18 -5.28 43.75
N ALA A 166 30.02 -6.61 43.73
CA ALA A 166 28.91 -7.32 44.36
C ALA A 166 28.86 -7.16 45.90
N GLU A 167 30.00 -6.95 46.56
CA GLU A 167 30.06 -6.70 48.02
C GLU A 167 29.49 -5.32 48.44
N LYS A 168 29.15 -4.43 47.50
CA LYS A 168 28.55 -3.11 47.79
C LYS A 168 27.06 -2.99 47.52
N GLU A 169 26.42 -3.96 46.87
CA GLU A 169 24.99 -3.91 46.51
C GLU A 169 24.08 -4.70 47.48
N CYS A 170 24.65 -5.33 48.52
CA CYS A 170 23.89 -6.00 49.58
C CYS A 170 23.36 -5.01 50.63
N SER A 171 22.67 -3.95 50.20
CA SER A 171 21.81 -3.13 51.08
C SER A 171 20.85 -2.26 50.27
N ARG A 172 19.76 -2.83 49.77
CA ARG A 172 18.49 -2.13 49.45
C ARG A 172 17.40 -3.15 49.16
N ASN A 173 16.85 -3.72 50.23
CA ASN A 173 15.49 -4.25 50.22
C ASN A 173 14.53 -3.07 50.38
N ASP A 174 13.36 -3.18 49.73
CA ASP A 174 12.16 -2.32 49.86
C ASP A 174 12.11 -0.99 49.09
N GLU A 175 12.28 -1.00 47.77
CA GLU A 175 11.77 0.10 46.91
C GLU A 175 10.63 -0.40 45.98
N LYS A 176 9.45 0.22 46.13
CA LYS A 176 8.28 0.07 45.27
C LYS A 176 8.65 0.16 43.78
N TRP A 177 8.07 -0.73 42.97
CA TRP A 177 7.98 -0.64 41.51
C TRP A 177 7.70 0.81 41.03
N ASP A 178 8.65 1.42 40.34
CA ASP A 178 8.47 2.72 39.67
C ASP A 178 7.89 2.45 38.27
N ASN A 179 6.59 2.69 38.09
CA ASN A 179 5.87 2.48 36.82
C ASN A 179 6.26 3.54 35.76
N LYS A 180 7.54 3.56 35.37
CA LYS A 180 8.14 4.53 34.43
C LYS A 180 7.44 4.55 33.07
N THR A 181 6.88 3.42 32.66
CA THR A 181 6.16 3.24 31.39
C THR A 181 4.77 3.87 31.42
N ALA A 182 4.01 3.77 32.52
CA ALA A 182 2.80 4.56 32.68
C ALA A 182 3.11 6.06 32.69
N GLN A 183 4.18 6.48 33.39
CA GLN A 183 4.61 7.88 33.43
C GLN A 183 4.93 8.43 32.03
N PHE A 184 5.49 7.63 31.12
CA PHE A 184 5.71 8.03 29.72
C PHE A 184 4.39 8.43 29.02
N TYR A 185 3.37 7.59 29.12
CA TYR A 185 2.05 7.89 28.53
C TYR A 185 1.34 9.05 29.23
N GLN A 186 1.49 9.17 30.55
CA GLN A 186 0.95 10.30 31.31
C GLN A 186 1.58 11.63 30.87
N ARG A 187 2.90 11.66 30.69
CA ARG A 187 3.60 12.82 30.12
C ARG A 187 3.17 13.11 28.69
N LYS A 188 2.93 12.07 27.87
CA LYS A 188 2.40 12.22 26.51
C LYS A 188 1.00 12.81 26.49
N PHE A 189 0.15 12.47 27.46
CA PHE A 189 -1.20 13.05 27.60
C PHE A 189 -1.15 14.53 28.01
N GLY A 190 -0.24 14.88 28.92
CA GLY A 190 0.02 16.26 29.31
C GLY A 190 0.95 17.05 28.36
N ALA A 191 1.38 16.46 27.24
CA ALA A 191 2.28 17.14 26.30
C ALA A 191 1.52 18.14 25.44
N SER A 192 2.17 19.25 25.11
CA SER A 192 1.61 20.25 24.21
C SER A 192 1.41 19.69 22.80
N LEU A 193 0.29 20.06 22.18
CA LEU A 193 -0.03 19.71 20.80
C LEU A 193 1.01 20.29 19.84
N PHE A 194 1.23 19.62 18.70
CA PHE A 194 2.39 19.89 17.86
C PHE A 194 2.35 21.26 17.13
N LEU A 195 1.17 21.83 16.87
CA LEU A 195 1.02 23.19 16.31
C LEU A 195 0.90 24.27 17.39
N ASP A 196 0.55 23.90 18.64
CA ASP A 196 0.34 24.83 19.75
C ASP A 196 1.43 24.71 20.83
N LYS A 197 2.65 24.28 20.47
CA LYS A 197 3.77 24.17 21.41
C LYS A 197 4.09 25.50 22.13
N ARG A 198 3.79 26.64 21.50
CA ARG A 198 3.99 27.98 22.08
C ARG A 198 2.87 28.37 23.05
N GLU A 199 1.63 28.02 22.70
CA GLU A 199 0.44 28.32 23.51
C GLU A 199 0.29 27.35 24.69
N GLY A 200 1.03 26.24 24.69
CA GLY A 200 1.05 25.27 25.78
C GLY A 200 -0.22 24.41 25.87
N ILE A 201 -1.11 24.46 24.86
CA ILE A 201 -2.34 23.65 24.82
C ILE A 201 -1.97 22.17 24.74
N THR A 202 -2.48 21.38 25.68
CA THR A 202 -2.14 19.95 25.82
C THR A 202 -3.19 19.04 25.19
N LEU A 203 -2.87 17.75 25.01
CA LEU A 203 -3.86 16.75 24.60
C LEU A 203 -4.97 16.58 25.65
N GLU A 204 -4.62 16.64 26.94
CA GLU A 204 -5.58 16.61 28.05
C GLU A 204 -6.66 17.68 27.92
N ASP A 205 -6.27 18.90 27.57
CA ASP A 205 -7.17 20.04 27.44
C ASP A 205 -8.26 19.85 26.39
N VAL A 206 -7.95 19.13 25.31
CA VAL A 206 -8.82 18.97 24.13
C VAL A 206 -9.40 17.57 23.97
N TYR A 207 -9.05 16.63 24.84
CA TYR A 207 -9.43 15.23 24.68
C TYR A 207 -10.95 15.05 24.66
N VAL A 208 -11.46 14.41 23.62
CA VAL A 208 -12.85 13.96 23.51
C VAL A 208 -12.87 12.44 23.47
N GLU A 209 -13.76 11.84 24.27
CA GLU A 209 -13.87 10.40 24.37
C GLU A 209 -14.33 9.81 23.02
N PRO A 210 -13.58 8.87 22.43
CA PRO A 210 -13.98 8.27 21.16
C PRO A 210 -15.11 7.26 21.36
N ILE A 211 -15.90 7.10 20.29
CA ILE A 211 -16.93 6.07 20.19
C ILE A 211 -16.31 4.87 19.49
N ALA A 212 -16.69 3.67 19.93
CA ALA A 212 -16.24 2.43 19.35
C ALA A 212 -17.41 1.50 19.07
N SER A 213 -17.25 0.68 18.04
CA SER A 213 -18.24 -0.31 17.61
C SER A 213 -17.61 -1.70 17.67
N PRO A 214 -18.32 -2.72 18.20
CA PRO A 214 -17.84 -4.08 18.14
C PRO A 214 -17.74 -4.53 16.68
N LEU A 215 -16.72 -5.32 16.36
CA LEU A 215 -16.56 -5.93 15.04
C LEU A 215 -17.20 -7.32 15.01
N ASN A 216 -17.80 -7.68 13.87
CA ASN A 216 -18.27 -9.04 13.62
C ASN A 216 -17.11 -9.96 13.17
N GLN A 217 -17.41 -11.25 13.02
CA GLN A 217 -16.46 -12.27 12.53
C GLN A 217 -15.86 -12.00 11.14
N HIS A 218 -16.36 -11.01 10.41
CA HIS A 218 -15.87 -10.59 9.10
C HIS A 218 -15.12 -9.24 9.15
N GLY A 219 -14.82 -8.72 10.35
CA GLY A 219 -14.10 -7.46 10.54
C GLY A 219 -14.94 -6.19 10.30
N TYR A 220 -16.26 -6.30 10.18
CA TYR A 220 -17.13 -5.15 9.96
C TYR A 220 -17.82 -4.68 11.25
N PRO A 221 -17.95 -3.36 11.47
CA PRO A 221 -18.69 -2.82 12.60
C PRO A 221 -20.13 -3.34 12.65
N VAL A 222 -20.57 -3.80 13.81
CA VAL A 222 -21.94 -4.25 14.05
C VAL A 222 -22.86 -3.03 14.10
N ARG A 223 -23.94 -3.04 13.30
CA ARG A 223 -24.96 -1.98 13.30
C ARG A 223 -25.58 -1.82 14.69
N TYR A 224 -25.68 -0.57 15.15
CA TYR A 224 -26.28 -0.18 16.44
C TYR A 224 -25.53 -0.66 17.70
N GLY A 225 -24.23 -0.94 17.59
CA GLY A 225 -23.36 -1.33 18.71
C GLY A 225 -22.43 -0.23 19.25
N GLU A 226 -22.57 1.00 18.77
CA GLU A 226 -21.72 2.15 19.13
C GLU A 226 -21.81 2.48 20.62
N ARG A 227 -20.65 2.48 21.28
CA ARG A 227 -20.53 2.80 22.71
C ARG A 227 -19.29 3.66 22.97
N LYS A 228 -19.33 4.41 24.06
CA LYS A 228 -18.16 5.14 24.58
C LYS A 228 -17.05 4.16 24.94
N ILE A 229 -15.83 4.40 24.45
CA ILE A 229 -14.74 3.42 24.58
C ILE A 229 -14.38 3.10 26.04
N LEU A 230 -14.48 4.06 26.97
CA LEU A 230 -14.13 3.80 28.36
C LEU A 230 -15.09 2.79 28.98
N SER A 231 -16.38 2.87 28.63
CA SER A 231 -17.36 1.88 29.10
C SER A 231 -17.06 0.47 28.61
N VAL A 232 -16.57 0.34 27.38
CA VAL A 232 -16.16 -0.95 26.80
C VAL A 232 -14.94 -1.51 27.54
N ILE A 233 -13.94 -0.67 27.80
CA ILE A 233 -12.73 -1.08 28.52
C ILE A 233 -13.04 -1.42 29.98
N GLU A 234 -13.91 -0.65 30.65
CA GLU A 234 -14.34 -0.93 32.03
C GLU A 234 -15.12 -2.24 32.13
N GLU A 235 -16.05 -2.50 31.21
CA GLU A 235 -16.78 -3.76 31.12
C GLU A 235 -15.80 -4.93 30.94
N TYR A 236 -14.85 -4.77 30.02
CA TYR A 236 -13.85 -5.77 29.71
C TYR A 236 -12.91 -6.08 30.90
N LEU A 237 -12.38 -5.05 31.56
CA LEU A 237 -11.51 -5.20 32.73
C LEU A 237 -12.23 -5.81 33.94
N ASN A 238 -13.57 -5.76 34.00
CA ASN A 238 -14.34 -6.37 35.07
C ASN A 238 -14.89 -7.77 34.70
N LYS A 239 -14.71 -8.21 33.46
CA LYS A 239 -15.19 -9.51 32.98
C LYS A 239 -14.36 -10.64 33.59
N LYS A 240 -15.03 -11.69 34.08
CA LYS A 240 -14.36 -12.88 34.65
C LYS A 240 -13.47 -13.59 33.63
N ASP A 241 -13.96 -13.72 32.41
CA ASP A 241 -13.27 -14.43 31.32
C ASP A 241 -12.61 -13.46 30.31
N GLY A 242 -12.35 -12.21 30.71
CA GLY A 242 -11.68 -11.23 29.85
C GLY A 242 -10.17 -11.51 29.76
N PHE A 243 -9.66 -11.83 28.57
CA PHE A 243 -8.24 -12.13 28.34
C PHE A 243 -7.59 -11.22 27.29
N LEU A 244 -8.06 -11.26 26.03
CA LEU A 244 -7.51 -10.44 24.93
C LEU A 244 -8.57 -9.50 24.30
N LEU A 245 -8.26 -8.19 24.25
CA LEU A 245 -9.06 -7.16 23.59
C LEU A 245 -8.24 -6.39 22.56
N PHE A 246 -8.72 -6.33 21.34
CA PHE A 246 -8.17 -5.50 20.27
C PHE A 246 -9.01 -4.23 20.07
N ILE A 247 -8.33 -3.09 20.03
CA ILE A 247 -8.89 -1.79 19.67
C ILE A 247 -8.33 -1.41 18.29
N GLU A 248 -9.13 -1.65 17.26
CA GLU A 248 -8.82 -1.27 15.88
C GLU A 248 -9.16 0.20 15.63
N GLY A 249 -8.48 0.80 14.65
CA GLY A 249 -8.88 2.10 14.11
C GLY A 249 -7.90 2.62 13.07
N ASP A 250 -8.38 3.52 12.22
CA ASP A 250 -7.59 4.08 11.13
C ASP A 250 -6.40 4.93 11.61
N ALA A 251 -5.53 5.29 10.67
CA ALA A 251 -4.47 6.28 10.89
C ALA A 251 -5.08 7.61 11.42
N GLY A 252 -4.48 8.18 12.46
CA GLY A 252 -4.85 9.52 12.96
C GLY A 252 -6.11 9.57 13.83
N ILE A 253 -6.81 8.44 13.99
CA ILE A 253 -8.07 8.35 14.75
C ILE A 253 -7.91 8.56 16.27
N GLY A 254 -6.68 8.46 16.80
CA GLY A 254 -6.39 8.71 18.21
C GLY A 254 -6.16 7.47 19.09
N LYS A 255 -5.79 6.31 18.52
CA LYS A 255 -5.44 5.09 19.28
C LYS A 255 -4.40 5.34 20.39
N SER A 256 -3.26 5.93 20.06
CA SER A 256 -2.23 6.26 21.06
C SER A 256 -2.67 7.35 22.04
N SER A 257 -3.55 8.27 21.62
CA SER A 257 -4.15 9.29 22.49
C SER A 257 -5.10 8.65 23.51
N LEU A 258 -5.83 7.60 23.12
CA LEU A 258 -6.62 6.77 24.02
C LEU A 258 -5.73 6.06 25.04
N VAL A 259 -4.64 5.41 24.62
CA VAL A 259 -3.70 4.76 25.57
C VAL A 259 -3.13 5.78 26.56
N ALA A 260 -2.79 6.98 26.10
CA ALA A 260 -2.35 8.08 26.95
C ALA A 260 -3.45 8.54 27.93
N ARG A 261 -4.72 8.58 27.51
CA ARG A 261 -5.84 8.88 28.41
C ARG A 261 -6.03 7.80 29.48
N LEU A 262 -5.88 6.52 29.11
CA LEU A 262 -6.06 5.38 30.01
C LEU A 262 -5.02 5.37 31.14
N SER A 263 -3.77 5.75 30.85
CA SER A 263 -2.71 5.82 31.88
C SER A 263 -2.97 6.87 32.97
N ILE A 264 -3.79 7.88 32.67
CA ILE A 264 -4.29 8.85 33.65
C ILE A 264 -5.57 8.35 34.33
N HIS A 265 -6.50 7.76 33.56
CA HIS A 265 -7.78 7.25 34.10
C HIS A 265 -7.58 6.16 35.15
N TYR A 266 -6.56 5.32 34.96
CA TYR A 266 -6.24 4.20 35.84
C TYR A 266 -4.92 4.39 36.59
N ILE A 267 -4.56 5.64 36.93
CA ILE A 267 -3.30 5.96 37.59
C ILE A 267 -3.05 5.20 38.89
N GLU A 268 -4.11 4.87 39.63
CA GLU A 268 -4.04 4.15 40.90
C GLU A 268 -4.08 2.61 40.75
N LYS A 269 -4.27 2.10 39.53
CA LYS A 269 -4.32 0.66 39.26
C LYS A 269 -2.96 0.13 38.81
N ASP A 270 -2.69 -1.13 39.14
CA ASP A 270 -1.50 -1.85 38.69
C ASP A 270 -1.64 -2.28 37.21
N ILE A 271 -1.51 -1.31 36.29
CA ILE A 271 -1.57 -1.52 34.84
C ILE A 271 -0.23 -1.14 34.20
N TYR A 272 0.21 -1.99 33.28
CA TYR A 272 1.48 -1.87 32.56
C TYR A 272 1.22 -1.37 31.14
N TYR A 273 1.94 -0.34 30.71
CA TYR A 273 1.75 0.31 29.41
C TYR A 273 3.02 0.22 28.55
N LYS A 274 2.92 -0.06 27.25
CA LYS A 274 4.12 -0.07 26.39
C LYS A 274 3.79 0.18 24.92
N PRO A 275 4.55 1.03 24.20
CA PRO A 275 4.50 1.06 22.75
C PRO A 275 5.26 -0.15 22.18
N LEU A 276 4.62 -0.92 21.31
CA LEU A 276 5.17 -2.19 20.80
C LEU A 276 6.34 -1.99 19.84
N LYS A 277 6.45 -0.85 19.16
CA LYS A 277 7.67 -0.50 18.40
C LYS A 277 8.96 -0.55 19.22
N ASP A 278 8.90 -0.44 20.54
CA ASP A 278 10.11 -0.56 21.37
C ASP A 278 10.73 -1.97 21.28
N PHE A 279 9.98 -2.97 20.81
CA PHE A 279 10.44 -4.35 20.62
C PHE A 279 11.18 -4.56 19.29
N LEU A 280 11.25 -3.53 18.45
CA LEU A 280 11.95 -3.57 17.17
C LEU A 280 13.46 -3.45 17.42
N SER A 281 14.08 -4.57 17.85
CA SER A 281 15.53 -4.73 17.86
C SER A 281 16.05 -5.05 16.45
N VAL A 282 17.38 -5.14 16.29
CA VAL A 282 18.03 -5.54 15.02
C VAL A 282 17.76 -7.03 14.66
N GLU A 283 17.14 -7.82 15.54
CA GLU A 283 16.86 -9.24 15.33
C GLU A 283 15.69 -9.48 14.38
N GLU A 284 15.81 -10.35 13.36
CA GLU A 284 14.77 -10.55 12.33
C GLU A 284 13.38 -10.92 12.88
N THR A 285 13.30 -11.62 14.01
CA THR A 285 12.03 -12.10 14.62
C THR A 285 11.87 -11.61 16.06
N ILE A 286 10.65 -11.25 16.46
CA ILE A 286 10.33 -10.73 17.80
C ILE A 286 9.79 -11.85 18.69
N ASP A 287 10.47 -12.10 19.81
CA ASP A 287 9.93 -12.91 20.91
C ASP A 287 8.99 -12.05 21.78
N PHE A 288 7.68 -12.16 21.56
CA PHE A 288 6.67 -11.35 22.26
C PHE A 288 6.68 -11.55 23.79
N LYS A 289 6.79 -12.80 24.27
CA LYS A 289 6.74 -13.12 25.71
C LYS A 289 7.95 -12.52 26.41
N GLU A 290 9.14 -12.83 25.90
CA GLU A 290 10.40 -12.45 26.52
C GLU A 290 10.57 -10.92 26.57
N ASN A 291 10.16 -10.22 25.50
CA ASN A 291 10.22 -8.76 25.46
C ASN A 291 9.27 -8.11 26.48
N ILE A 292 8.07 -8.67 26.69
CA ILE A 292 7.12 -8.19 27.71
C ILE A 292 7.70 -8.39 29.11
N LEU A 293 8.14 -9.61 29.44
CA LEU A 293 8.67 -9.94 30.76
C LEU A 293 9.88 -9.05 31.10
N LYS A 294 10.84 -8.92 30.17
CA LYS A 294 12.00 -8.04 30.34
C LYS A 294 11.65 -6.57 30.47
N SER A 295 10.75 -6.07 29.63
CA SER A 295 10.39 -4.64 29.59
C SER A 295 9.71 -4.17 30.88
N PHE A 296 9.01 -5.07 31.56
CA PHE A 296 8.28 -4.78 32.79
C PHE A 296 8.93 -5.40 34.03
N HIS A 297 10.14 -5.95 33.91
CA HIS A 297 10.83 -6.67 34.99
C HIS A 297 9.91 -7.69 35.71
N LEU A 298 9.10 -8.41 34.93
CA LEU A 298 8.22 -9.46 35.41
C LEU A 298 8.94 -10.81 35.32
N GLU A 299 8.60 -11.71 36.23
CA GLU A 299 9.09 -13.09 36.23
C GLU A 299 8.04 -14.03 35.61
N GLU A 300 8.45 -15.25 35.24
CA GLU A 300 7.51 -16.24 34.70
C GLU A 300 6.47 -16.70 35.75
N ASP A 301 6.69 -16.40 37.02
CA ASP A 301 5.83 -16.74 38.15
C ASP A 301 4.88 -15.58 38.54
N ASP A 302 4.83 -14.48 37.79
CA ASP A 302 3.84 -13.41 37.98
C ASP A 302 2.46 -13.81 37.41
N TRP A 303 1.37 -13.36 38.06
CA TRP A 303 -0.02 -13.68 37.71
C TRP A 303 -0.92 -12.44 37.75
N GLY A 304 -2.04 -12.49 37.02
CA GLY A 304 -3.14 -11.53 37.18
C GLY A 304 -2.83 -10.09 36.74
N LYS A 305 -1.76 -9.87 35.95
CA LYS A 305 -1.35 -8.53 35.53
C LYS A 305 -2.17 -8.03 34.35
N THR A 306 -2.36 -6.71 34.27
CA THR A 306 -3.05 -6.05 33.14
C THR A 306 -2.06 -5.28 32.28
N LEU A 307 -2.02 -5.59 30.99
CA LEU A 307 -1.14 -5.00 29.99
C LEU A 307 -1.95 -4.19 28.96
N ILE A 308 -1.52 -2.97 28.68
CA ILE A 308 -2.05 -2.11 27.60
C ILE A 308 -0.91 -1.79 26.64
N LEU A 309 -1.00 -2.33 25.44
CA LEU A 309 0.07 -2.37 24.46
C LEU A 309 -0.35 -1.60 23.19
N ASP A 310 0.42 -0.59 22.82
CA ASP A 310 0.07 0.35 21.73
C ASP A 310 0.84 0.02 20.45
N GLY A 311 0.14 -0.13 19.33
CA GLY A 311 0.75 -0.26 18.00
C GLY A 311 1.11 -1.69 17.59
N PHE A 312 0.20 -2.65 17.74
CA PHE A 312 0.44 -4.04 17.32
C PHE A 312 0.76 -4.17 15.83
N ASP A 313 0.19 -3.30 15.00
CA ASP A 313 0.49 -3.20 13.57
C ASP A 313 1.98 -2.95 13.27
N GLU A 314 2.71 -2.32 14.20
CA GLU A 314 4.13 -1.99 14.04
C GLU A 314 5.06 -3.20 14.20
N VAL A 315 4.59 -4.27 14.88
CA VAL A 315 5.38 -5.48 15.15
C VAL A 315 4.83 -6.74 14.49
N CYS A 316 3.55 -6.73 14.09
CA CYS A 316 2.81 -7.89 13.57
C CYS A 316 3.58 -8.69 12.50
N CYS A 317 4.19 -8.02 11.53
CA CYS A 317 4.92 -8.68 10.44
C CYS A 317 6.24 -9.38 10.86
N ARG A 318 6.75 -9.10 12.07
CA ARG A 318 7.99 -9.71 12.62
C ARG A 318 7.72 -10.73 13.72
N LEU A 319 6.45 -10.97 14.04
CA LEU A 319 6.03 -12.02 14.96
C LEU A 319 5.92 -13.34 14.19
N ASP A 320 6.50 -14.40 14.74
CA ASP A 320 6.18 -15.76 14.28
C ASP A 320 4.74 -16.09 14.73
N PRO A 321 3.80 -16.41 13.82
CA PRO A 321 2.41 -16.64 14.18
C PRO A 321 2.18 -17.79 15.16
N VAL A 322 2.97 -18.87 15.04
CA VAL A 322 2.84 -20.07 15.89
C VAL A 322 3.37 -19.77 17.29
N LEU A 323 4.52 -19.10 17.36
CA LEU A 323 5.13 -18.70 18.62
C LEU A 323 4.28 -17.65 19.35
N PHE A 324 3.71 -16.69 18.62
CA PHE A 324 2.85 -15.65 19.19
C PHE A 324 1.60 -16.23 19.85
N ASP A 325 0.93 -17.20 19.21
CA ASP A 325 -0.23 -17.88 19.81
C ASP A 325 0.16 -18.65 21.08
N THR A 326 1.32 -19.31 21.06
CA THR A 326 1.88 -19.99 22.24
C THR A 326 2.18 -18.99 23.37
N HIS A 327 2.68 -17.80 23.03
CA HIS A 327 2.92 -16.74 24.01
C HIS A 327 1.63 -16.19 24.60
N LEU A 328 0.57 -16.00 23.79
CA LEU A 328 -0.74 -15.60 24.29
C LEU A 328 -1.31 -16.66 25.24
N GLN A 329 -1.17 -17.94 24.90
CA GLN A 329 -1.60 -19.05 25.76
C GLN A 329 -0.88 -19.02 27.13
N PHE A 330 0.43 -18.74 27.15
CA PHE A 330 1.19 -18.57 28.39
C PHE A 330 0.62 -17.47 29.29
N PHE A 331 0.22 -16.33 28.72
CA PHE A 331 -0.38 -15.21 29.46
C PHE A 331 -1.81 -15.53 29.92
N LEU A 332 -2.60 -16.22 29.09
CA LEU A 332 -3.96 -16.66 29.43
C LEU A 332 -3.96 -17.59 30.64
N GLU A 333 -3.06 -18.56 30.66
CA GLU A 333 -2.92 -19.53 31.76
C GLU A 333 -2.54 -18.86 33.08
N ARG A 334 -1.95 -17.66 33.03
CA ARG A 334 -1.54 -16.86 34.20
C ARG A 334 -2.51 -15.74 34.56
N GLU A 335 -3.72 -15.78 34.02
CA GLU A 335 -4.79 -14.80 34.27
C GLU A 335 -4.40 -13.35 33.89
N TYR A 336 -3.50 -13.18 32.93
CA TYR A 336 -3.18 -11.84 32.42
C TYR A 336 -4.37 -11.27 31.65
N ARG A 337 -4.43 -9.95 31.57
CA ARG A 337 -5.39 -9.23 30.72
C ARG A 337 -4.64 -8.33 29.77
N ILE A 338 -4.89 -8.46 28.48
CA ILE A 338 -4.15 -7.75 27.43
C ILE A 338 -5.12 -6.92 26.60
N ILE A 339 -4.80 -5.63 26.45
CA ILE A 339 -5.46 -4.71 25.51
C ILE A 339 -4.41 -4.28 24.49
N LEU A 340 -4.70 -4.49 23.22
CA LEU A 340 -3.83 -4.13 22.09
C LEU A 340 -4.52 -3.10 21.21
N THR A 341 -3.83 -2.00 20.87
CA THR A 341 -4.28 -1.14 19.77
C THR A 341 -3.67 -1.63 18.46
N THR A 342 -4.43 -1.58 17.37
CA THR A 342 -3.93 -1.95 16.05
C THR A 342 -4.66 -1.21 14.93
N ARG A 343 -4.14 -1.31 13.72
CA ARG A 343 -4.83 -0.85 12.50
C ARG A 343 -5.68 -1.98 11.93
N PRO A 344 -6.74 -1.66 11.15
CA PRO A 344 -7.56 -2.67 10.50
C PRO A 344 -6.74 -3.65 9.66
N ARG A 345 -7.19 -4.91 9.60
CA ARG A 345 -6.67 -6.02 8.79
C ARG A 345 -5.33 -6.63 9.23
N TYR A 346 -4.68 -6.14 10.28
CA TYR A 346 -3.48 -6.83 10.81
C TYR A 346 -3.81 -8.11 11.55
N LEU A 347 -5.02 -8.23 12.09
CA LEU A 347 -5.50 -9.47 12.73
C LEU A 347 -5.72 -10.59 11.73
N GLU A 348 -6.00 -10.27 10.45
CA GLU A 348 -6.16 -11.28 9.40
C GLU A 348 -4.84 -11.97 9.02
N LYS A 349 -3.70 -11.34 9.34
CA LYS A 349 -2.36 -11.84 9.02
C LYS A 349 -1.86 -12.90 10.01
N ILE A 350 -2.51 -13.07 11.16
CA ILE A 350 -2.06 -13.94 12.25
C ILE A 350 -3.20 -14.87 12.65
N ASN A 351 -2.88 -16.14 12.89
CA ASN A 351 -3.83 -17.10 13.41
C ASN A 351 -3.79 -17.09 14.95
N ILE A 352 -4.85 -16.58 15.59
CA ILE A 352 -4.98 -16.50 17.04
C ILE A 352 -6.06 -17.50 17.46
N THR A 353 -5.70 -18.49 18.28
CA THR A 353 -6.61 -19.56 18.73
C THR A 353 -7.31 -19.21 20.03
N VAL A 354 -6.68 -18.41 20.87
CA VAL A 354 -7.27 -17.87 22.11
C VAL A 354 -8.45 -16.94 21.80
N HIS A 355 -9.47 -16.97 22.65
CA HIS A 355 -10.63 -16.10 22.47
C HIS A 355 -10.24 -14.62 22.66
N TYR A 356 -10.63 -13.78 21.71
CA TYR A 356 -10.43 -12.34 21.76
C TYR A 356 -11.68 -11.56 21.35
N GLU A 357 -11.78 -10.32 21.82
CA GLU A 357 -12.80 -9.36 21.42
C GLU A 357 -12.17 -8.25 20.59
N THR A 358 -12.95 -7.65 19.67
CA THR A 358 -12.45 -6.55 18.84
C THR A 358 -13.47 -5.43 18.74
N PHE A 359 -12.99 -4.20 18.95
CA PHE A 359 -13.75 -2.97 18.78
C PHE A 359 -13.01 -2.02 17.86
N ALA A 360 -13.72 -1.38 16.94
CA ALA A 360 -13.17 -0.36 16.06
C ALA A 360 -13.56 1.04 16.54
N LEU A 361 -12.56 1.91 16.74
CA LEU A 361 -12.77 3.33 16.96
C LEU A 361 -13.43 3.96 15.73
N GLN A 362 -14.48 4.73 15.98
CA GLN A 362 -15.23 5.45 14.95
C GLN A 362 -14.66 6.86 14.76
N LYS A 363 -14.82 7.39 13.55
CA LYS A 363 -14.60 8.82 13.28
C LYS A 363 -15.51 9.66 14.18
N PHE A 364 -15.04 10.85 14.55
CA PHE A 364 -15.85 11.76 15.34
C PHE A 364 -17.14 12.11 14.60
N ASN A 365 -18.26 11.97 15.30
CA ASN A 365 -19.53 12.52 14.82
C ASN A 365 -19.60 14.03 15.08
N THR A 366 -20.63 14.70 14.56
CA THR A 366 -20.79 16.15 14.69
C THR A 366 -20.80 16.63 16.15
N ALA A 367 -21.33 15.83 17.08
CA ALA A 367 -21.35 16.18 18.51
C ALA A 367 -19.94 16.11 19.13
N GLN A 368 -19.14 15.12 18.78
CA GLN A 368 -17.74 15.01 19.22
C GLN A 368 -16.87 16.11 18.61
N ILE A 369 -17.10 16.48 17.34
CA ILE A 369 -16.43 17.62 16.69
C ILE A 369 -16.77 18.91 17.43
N GLU A 370 -18.05 19.14 17.74
CA GLU A 370 -18.50 20.33 18.48
C GLU A 370 -17.90 20.38 19.89
N GLU A 371 -17.88 19.25 20.62
CA GLU A 371 -17.24 19.14 21.92
C GLU A 371 -15.75 19.48 21.84
N TRP A 372 -15.04 18.92 20.85
CA TRP A 372 -13.62 19.15 20.67
C TRP A 372 -13.32 20.63 20.36
N LEU A 373 -14.08 21.24 19.44
CA LEU A 373 -13.94 22.65 19.08
C LEU A 373 -14.23 23.58 20.27
N ASN A 374 -15.22 23.26 21.10
CA ASN A 374 -15.52 24.00 22.32
C ASN A 374 -14.35 23.96 23.32
N LYS A 375 -13.79 22.76 23.57
CA LYS A 375 -12.63 22.58 24.45
C LYS A 375 -11.41 23.32 23.93
N TYR A 376 -11.12 23.19 22.63
CA TYR A 376 -9.99 23.85 22.00
C TYR A 376 -10.13 25.37 22.04
N LYS A 377 -11.31 25.91 21.74
CA LYS A 377 -11.60 27.35 21.84
C LYS A 377 -11.40 27.87 23.27
N ALA A 378 -11.89 27.15 24.27
CA ALA A 378 -11.77 27.57 25.68
C ALA A 378 -10.31 27.77 26.11
N LYS A 379 -9.37 27.08 25.48
CA LYS A 379 -7.93 27.14 25.80
C LYS A 379 -7.16 28.10 24.90
N ARG A 380 -7.54 28.16 23.63
CA ARG A 380 -6.91 29.01 22.62
C ARG A 380 -7.42 30.46 22.63
N GLY A 381 -8.58 30.70 23.23
CA GLY A 381 -9.20 32.01 23.32
C GLY A 381 -9.62 32.56 21.95
N GLU A 382 -9.37 33.86 21.75
CA GLU A 382 -9.74 34.58 20.52
C GLU A 382 -8.95 34.14 19.28
N ALA A 383 -7.82 33.45 19.47
CA ALA A 383 -7.03 32.91 18.37
C ALA A 383 -7.73 31.78 17.60
N LEU A 384 -8.85 31.22 18.10
CA LEU A 384 -9.80 30.46 17.28
C LEU A 384 -11.09 31.28 17.13
N SER A 385 -11.39 31.73 15.92
CA SER A 385 -12.55 32.59 15.68
C SER A 385 -13.88 31.82 15.89
N GLU A 386 -14.94 32.49 16.37
CA GLU A 386 -16.29 31.86 16.44
C GLU A 386 -16.82 31.52 15.05
N GLU A 387 -16.47 32.35 14.06
CA GLU A 387 -16.87 32.16 12.68
C GLU A 387 -16.30 30.87 12.12
N THR A 388 -14.99 30.62 12.24
CA THR A 388 -14.34 29.38 11.82
C THR A 388 -15.00 28.16 12.45
N LYS A 389 -15.27 28.20 13.76
CA LYS A 389 -15.94 27.09 14.45
C LYS A 389 -17.33 26.82 13.88
N HIS A 390 -18.13 27.86 13.67
CA HIS A 390 -19.47 27.74 13.09
C HIS A 390 -19.40 27.16 11.66
N GLN A 391 -18.47 27.66 10.84
CA GLN A 391 -18.26 27.19 9.47
C GLN A 391 -17.88 25.71 9.43
N ILE A 392 -16.94 25.25 10.27
CA ILE A 392 -16.57 23.82 10.35
C ILE A 392 -17.78 22.95 10.66
N LEU A 393 -18.59 23.32 11.66
CA LEU A 393 -19.78 22.55 12.05
C LEU A 393 -20.87 22.56 10.99
N GLN A 394 -21.06 23.70 10.32
CA GLN A 394 -22.05 23.83 9.25
C GLN A 394 -21.65 22.99 8.04
N THR A 395 -20.42 23.16 7.52
CA THR A 395 -19.94 22.43 6.35
C THR A 395 -19.90 20.91 6.62
N ALA A 396 -19.55 20.48 7.84
CA ALA A 396 -19.59 19.07 8.23
C ALA A 396 -21.01 18.46 8.25
N ARG A 397 -22.06 19.28 8.40
CA ARG A 397 -23.46 18.82 8.28
C ARG A 397 -23.94 18.77 6.83
N GLU A 398 -23.38 19.60 5.96
CA GLU A 398 -23.80 19.77 4.57
C GLU A 398 -23.03 18.86 3.59
N SER A 399 -21.77 18.53 3.88
CA SER A 399 -20.89 17.74 3.01
C SER A 399 -20.39 16.46 3.71
N MET A 400 -20.75 15.30 3.15
CA MET A 400 -20.28 14.00 3.64
C MET A 400 -18.77 13.84 3.48
N ASP A 401 -18.18 14.29 2.38
CA ASP A 401 -16.74 14.14 2.12
C ASP A 401 -15.92 15.01 3.08
N PHE A 402 -16.41 16.23 3.38
CA PHE A 402 -15.76 17.09 4.38
C PHE A 402 -15.88 16.48 5.79
N MET A 403 -17.07 15.96 6.14
CA MET A 403 -17.30 15.26 7.40
C MET A 403 -16.35 14.05 7.57
N ASP A 404 -16.10 13.31 6.50
CA ASP A 404 -15.21 12.15 6.51
C ASP A 404 -13.74 12.52 6.81
N ILE A 405 -13.34 13.75 6.48
CA ILE A 405 -12.02 14.33 6.79
C ILE A 405 -11.99 14.90 8.21
N VAL A 406 -12.91 15.81 8.57
CA VAL A 406 -12.92 16.46 9.90
C VAL A 406 -13.33 15.51 11.03
N GLY A 407 -13.91 14.36 10.70
CA GLY A 407 -14.12 13.26 11.64
C GLY A 407 -12.81 12.63 12.13
N ILE A 408 -11.69 12.83 11.44
CA ILE A 408 -10.37 12.39 11.90
C ILE A 408 -9.79 13.48 12.82
N PRO A 409 -9.52 13.19 14.12
CA PRO A 409 -9.12 14.20 15.10
C PRO A 409 -7.89 15.02 14.71
N ILE A 410 -6.88 14.41 14.09
CA ILE A 410 -5.67 15.14 13.65
C ILE A 410 -5.98 16.15 12.53
N MET A 411 -6.92 15.83 11.63
CA MET A 411 -7.33 16.73 10.55
C MET A 411 -8.19 17.88 11.08
N LEU A 412 -9.14 17.60 11.97
CA LEU A 412 -9.90 18.62 12.69
C LEU A 412 -8.96 19.60 13.40
N TYR A 413 -7.95 19.06 14.09
CA TYR A 413 -6.94 19.86 14.78
C TYR A 413 -6.20 20.80 13.83
N ILE A 414 -5.68 20.29 12.71
CA ILE A 414 -4.93 21.10 11.73
C ILE A 414 -5.81 22.22 11.15
N ILE A 415 -7.04 21.89 10.76
CA ILE A 415 -7.98 22.84 10.14
C ILE A 415 -8.39 23.93 11.14
N ALA A 416 -8.74 23.56 12.36
CA ALA A 416 -9.10 24.50 13.41
C ALA A 416 -7.92 25.36 13.87
N ASN A 417 -6.72 24.77 13.98
CA ASN A 417 -5.51 25.50 14.37
C ASN A 417 -5.22 26.64 13.37
N GLN A 418 -5.42 26.42 12.08
CA GLN A 418 -5.08 27.40 11.05
C GLN A 418 -6.17 28.44 10.75
N ASN A 419 -7.32 28.42 11.45
CA ASN A 419 -8.48 29.28 11.16
C ASN A 419 -8.89 29.28 9.68
N ILE A 420 -8.82 28.12 9.01
CA ILE A 420 -9.19 28.03 7.59
C ILE A 420 -10.66 28.39 7.42
N ASP A 421 -10.96 29.35 6.55
CA ASP A 421 -12.33 29.65 6.13
C ASP A 421 -12.82 28.51 5.23
N VAL A 422 -13.57 27.57 5.81
CA VAL A 422 -14.07 26.40 5.09
C VAL A 422 -15.34 26.69 4.30
N SER A 423 -15.98 27.84 4.50
CA SER A 423 -17.23 28.20 3.81
C SER A 423 -17.01 28.67 2.38
N SER A 424 -15.82 29.20 2.08
CA SER A 424 -15.44 29.67 0.74
C SER A 424 -14.77 28.59 -0.12
N LEU A 425 -14.51 27.41 0.45
CA LEU A 425 -13.86 26.31 -0.25
C LEU A 425 -14.80 25.67 -1.27
N LYS A 426 -14.35 25.59 -2.52
CA LYS A 426 -15.11 24.97 -3.62
C LYS A 426 -14.89 23.48 -3.74
N SER A 427 -13.76 22.98 -3.22
CA SER A 427 -13.37 21.58 -3.31
C SER A 427 -12.45 21.19 -2.16
N ILE A 428 -12.31 19.88 -1.93
CA ILE A 428 -11.33 19.32 -0.99
C ILE A 428 -9.89 19.59 -1.45
N GLY A 429 -9.64 19.71 -2.76
CA GLY A 429 -8.32 20.08 -3.29
C GLY A 429 -7.87 21.45 -2.78
N GLN A 430 -8.78 22.42 -2.75
CA GLN A 430 -8.52 23.76 -2.20
C GLN A 430 -8.27 23.73 -0.68
N LEU A 431 -8.98 22.88 0.06
CA LEU A 431 -8.73 22.64 1.48
C LEU A 431 -7.29 22.19 1.69
N TYR A 432 -6.84 21.18 0.94
CA TYR A 432 -5.49 20.63 1.08
C TYR A 432 -4.40 21.61 0.67
N ASP A 433 -4.55 22.34 -0.43
CA ASP A 433 -3.60 23.40 -0.79
C ASP A 433 -3.47 24.43 0.34
N THR A 434 -4.58 24.86 0.93
CA THR A 434 -4.59 25.83 2.04
C THR A 434 -3.90 25.25 3.28
N VAL A 435 -4.25 24.02 3.67
CA VAL A 435 -3.64 23.32 4.81
C VAL A 435 -2.13 23.20 4.64
N PHE A 436 -1.67 22.71 3.49
CA PHE A 436 -0.26 22.42 3.24
C PHE A 436 0.57 23.67 2.95
N ALA A 437 -0.03 24.74 2.42
CA ALA A 437 0.61 26.05 2.27
C ALA A 437 0.84 26.73 3.63
N ASN A 438 -0.19 26.78 4.48
CA ASN A 438 -0.10 27.39 5.81
C ASN A 438 0.94 26.70 6.71
N LEU A 439 1.13 25.38 6.57
CA LEU A 439 2.19 24.64 7.28
C LEU A 439 3.61 25.10 6.90
N LYS A 440 3.78 25.82 5.78
CA LYS A 440 5.06 26.39 5.34
C LYS A 440 5.29 27.79 5.90
N GLU A 441 4.26 28.64 5.99
CA GLU A 441 4.42 30.11 6.11
C GLU A 441 5.32 30.55 7.28
N ASP A 442 5.16 29.94 8.46
CA ASP A 442 5.85 30.32 9.71
C ASP A 442 7.20 29.62 9.95
N LYS A 443 7.70 28.86 8.97
CA LYS A 443 8.96 28.11 9.10
C LYS A 443 10.18 28.90 8.59
N SER A 444 11.35 28.63 9.19
CA SER A 444 12.63 29.17 8.72
C SER A 444 12.93 28.71 7.28
N PRO A 445 13.76 29.42 6.50
CA PRO A 445 14.08 29.03 5.12
C PRO A 445 14.58 27.59 4.98
N SER A 446 15.44 27.14 5.91
CA SER A 446 15.93 25.75 5.96
C SER A 446 14.80 24.72 6.18
N LYS A 447 13.88 24.99 7.11
CA LYS A 447 12.74 24.11 7.39
C LYS A 447 11.70 24.13 6.26
N LYS A 448 11.56 25.24 5.54
CA LYS A 448 10.72 25.33 4.34
C LYS A 448 11.29 24.43 3.25
N GLN A 449 12.60 24.48 3.00
CA GLN A 449 13.26 23.62 2.03
C GLN A 449 13.10 22.13 2.38
N GLN A 450 13.39 21.75 3.63
CA GLN A 450 13.20 20.37 4.09
C GLN A 450 11.76 19.88 3.92
N LEU A 451 10.76 20.73 4.25
CA LEU A 451 9.36 20.38 4.07
C LEU A 451 8.98 20.21 2.60
N GLU A 452 9.60 20.97 1.69
CA GLU A 452 9.40 20.82 0.25
C GLU A 452 9.95 19.48 -0.26
N GLU A 453 11.13 19.08 0.23
CA GLU A 453 11.73 17.78 -0.04
C GLU A 453 10.85 16.63 0.49
N ASP A 454 10.33 16.76 1.72
CA ASP A 454 9.38 15.82 2.30
C ASP A 454 8.09 15.74 1.48
N TYR A 455 7.54 16.87 1.03
CA TYR A 455 6.32 16.88 0.20
C TYR A 455 6.55 16.18 -1.13
N GLU A 456 7.72 16.35 -1.74
CA GLU A 456 8.10 15.66 -2.97
C GLU A 456 8.24 14.14 -2.77
N ILE A 457 8.83 13.70 -1.66
CA ILE A 457 8.88 12.28 -1.30
C ILE A 457 7.46 11.73 -1.09
N ALA A 458 6.59 12.45 -0.39
CA ALA A 458 5.21 12.07 -0.16
C ALA A 458 4.40 11.95 -1.45
N GLN A 459 4.59 12.89 -2.38
CA GLN A 459 4.03 12.87 -3.73
C GLN A 459 4.43 11.60 -4.51
N ARG A 460 5.70 11.23 -4.48
CA ARG A 460 6.22 10.02 -5.15
C ARG A 460 5.71 8.75 -4.47
N LEU A 461 5.68 8.73 -3.13
CA LEU A 461 5.13 7.63 -2.34
C LEU A 461 3.65 7.40 -2.66
N ALA A 462 2.88 8.48 -2.71
CA ALA A 462 1.47 8.45 -3.07
C ALA A 462 1.26 7.88 -4.48
N LEU A 463 2.07 8.29 -5.46
CA LEU A 463 2.03 7.72 -6.81
C LEU A 463 2.41 6.21 -6.82
N ALA A 464 3.42 5.81 -6.06
CA ALA A 464 3.81 4.40 -5.96
C ALA A 464 2.69 3.54 -5.36
N MET A 465 2.09 4.00 -4.25
CA MET A 465 0.93 3.38 -3.63
C MET A 465 -0.28 3.33 -4.60
N GLN A 466 -0.49 4.39 -5.38
CA GLN A 466 -1.52 4.46 -6.41
C GLN A 466 -1.34 3.38 -7.48
N LYS A 467 -0.12 3.24 -8.02
CA LYS A 467 0.23 2.24 -9.05
C LYS A 467 0.04 0.79 -8.57
N LYS A 468 0.30 0.55 -7.28
CA LYS A 468 0.17 -0.76 -6.63
C LYS A 468 -1.24 -1.04 -6.06
N GLU A 469 -2.11 -0.04 -6.05
CA GLU A 469 -3.46 -0.11 -5.47
C GLU A 469 -3.45 -0.48 -3.97
N VAL A 470 -2.48 0.06 -3.24
CA VAL A 470 -2.32 -0.15 -1.80
C VAL A 470 -2.53 1.15 -1.02
N LEU A 471 -3.02 1.01 0.21
CA LEU A 471 -3.12 2.12 1.18
C LEU A 471 -1.90 2.17 2.12
N ARG A 472 -1.07 1.12 2.11
CA ARG A 472 0.12 0.95 2.94
C ARG A 472 1.27 0.45 2.10
N MET A 473 2.49 0.87 2.43
CA MET A 473 3.70 0.48 1.71
C MET A 473 4.90 0.48 2.65
N SER A 474 5.72 -0.57 2.59
CA SER A 474 6.99 -0.63 3.32
C SER A 474 8.04 0.31 2.74
N LYS A 475 9.13 0.56 3.48
CA LYS A 475 10.24 1.40 3.00
C LYS A 475 10.94 0.76 1.82
N GLU A 476 11.17 -0.55 1.90
CA GLU A 476 11.80 -1.34 0.84
C GLU A 476 10.96 -1.29 -0.45
N GLU A 477 9.65 -1.52 -0.35
CA GLU A 477 8.74 -1.41 -1.50
C GLU A 477 8.72 0.02 -2.07
N ALA A 478 8.74 1.06 -1.24
CA ALA A 478 8.77 2.43 -1.72
C ALA A 478 10.07 2.73 -2.51
N LEU A 479 11.21 2.25 -2.02
CA LEU A 479 12.50 2.37 -2.71
C LEU A 479 12.50 1.62 -4.05
N ASP A 480 11.99 0.38 -4.06
CA ASP A 480 11.87 -0.46 -5.26
C ASP A 480 10.94 0.16 -6.32
N ASN A 481 9.96 0.98 -5.89
CA ASN A 481 9.03 1.68 -6.78
C ASN A 481 9.46 3.13 -7.07
N GLY A 482 10.73 3.48 -6.82
CA GLY A 482 11.32 4.73 -7.29
C GLY A 482 10.88 5.96 -6.51
N VAL A 483 10.53 5.84 -5.22
CA VAL A 483 10.29 6.98 -4.31
C VAL A 483 11.59 7.72 -3.96
N GLY A 484 12.76 7.12 -4.25
CA GLY A 484 14.08 7.68 -3.96
C GLY A 484 14.48 7.49 -2.50
N PRO A 485 15.76 7.67 -2.14
CA PRO A 485 16.19 7.55 -0.76
C PRO A 485 15.55 8.66 0.06
N PHE A 486 14.98 8.31 1.20
CA PHE A 486 14.51 9.25 2.22
C PHE A 486 15.00 8.79 3.58
N ASP A 487 15.46 9.74 4.38
CA ASP A 487 16.05 9.48 5.70
C ASP A 487 14.97 9.20 6.75
N SER A 488 15.38 8.63 7.89
CA SER A 488 14.63 8.52 9.13
C SER A 488 14.06 9.83 9.67
N THR A 489 14.54 10.98 9.18
CA THR A 489 14.03 12.32 9.49
C THR A 489 12.90 12.79 8.57
N PHE A 490 12.41 11.96 7.64
CA PHE A 490 11.22 12.25 6.84
C PHE A 490 10.04 12.61 7.77
N TYR A 491 9.73 13.90 7.90
CA TYR A 491 8.70 14.40 8.82
C TYR A 491 7.32 14.28 8.16
N GLY A 492 6.92 13.05 7.90
CA GLY A 492 5.58 12.72 7.43
C GLY A 492 4.48 12.99 8.46
N SER A 493 4.82 13.25 9.73
CA SER A 493 3.92 13.18 10.91
C SER A 493 2.59 13.94 10.83
N VAL A 494 2.43 14.89 9.90
CA VAL A 494 1.19 15.64 9.70
C VAL A 494 0.22 14.93 8.74
N TYR A 495 0.72 14.16 7.78
CA TYR A 495 -0.08 13.57 6.69
C TYR A 495 0.26 12.10 6.38
N ILE A 496 1.37 11.57 6.89
CA ILE A 496 1.79 10.17 6.86
C ILE A 496 2.05 9.71 8.30
N ILE A 497 1.48 8.56 8.65
CA ILE A 497 1.74 7.90 9.92
C ILE A 497 2.66 6.72 9.66
N GLU A 498 3.94 6.95 9.93
CA GLU A 498 4.98 5.93 9.84
C GLU A 498 4.83 4.92 11.00
N GLY A 499 4.40 3.70 10.68
CA GLY A 499 4.78 2.54 11.47
C GLY A 499 6.17 2.12 11.00
N GLN A 500 7.07 1.69 11.89
CA GLN A 500 8.45 1.37 11.50
C GLN A 500 8.56 0.29 10.39
N ALA A 501 7.49 -0.47 10.10
CA ALA A 501 7.42 -1.44 9.01
C ALA A 501 6.63 -0.96 7.77
N GLU A 502 5.62 -0.09 7.93
CA GLU A 502 4.72 0.33 6.84
C GLU A 502 4.30 1.81 6.99
N MET A 503 4.31 2.55 5.89
CA MET A 503 3.84 3.93 5.78
C MET A 503 2.40 3.97 5.28
N GLU A 504 1.59 4.87 5.83
CA GLU A 504 0.18 5.08 5.44
C GLU A 504 -0.16 6.57 5.56
N PHE A 505 -0.95 7.09 4.62
CA PHE A 505 -1.47 8.45 4.74
C PHE A 505 -2.56 8.54 5.81
N VAL A 506 -2.64 9.67 6.52
CA VAL A 506 -3.67 9.93 7.55
C VAL A 506 -5.09 9.71 7.00
N HIS A 507 -5.29 10.01 5.72
CA HIS A 507 -6.54 9.75 5.00
C HIS A 507 -6.23 9.42 3.52
N LYS A 508 -7.02 8.53 2.91
CA LYS A 508 -6.92 8.11 1.50
C LYS A 508 -6.98 9.29 0.52
N SER A 509 -7.82 10.31 0.76
CA SER A 509 -7.92 11.47 -0.13
C SER A 509 -6.67 12.34 -0.11
N ILE A 510 -5.87 12.31 0.97
CA ILE A 510 -4.56 12.98 1.00
C ILE A 510 -3.56 12.24 0.10
N GLN A 511 -3.56 10.90 0.14
CA GLN A 511 -2.78 10.08 -0.79
C GLN A 511 -3.17 10.41 -2.24
N GLU A 512 -4.46 10.43 -2.55
CA GLU A 512 -4.96 10.73 -3.91
C GLU A 512 -4.61 12.15 -4.36
N PHE A 513 -4.71 13.14 -3.46
CA PHE A 513 -4.29 14.51 -3.70
C PHE A 513 -2.80 14.61 -4.04
N PHE A 514 -1.93 13.98 -3.23
CA PHE A 514 -0.48 14.00 -3.48
C PHE A 514 -0.09 13.24 -4.75
N ALA A 515 -0.75 12.13 -5.06
CA ALA A 515 -0.57 11.41 -6.32
C ALA A 515 -0.94 12.30 -7.52
N ALA A 516 -2.10 12.97 -7.46
CA ALA A 516 -2.55 13.93 -8.47
C ALA A 516 -1.58 15.10 -8.62
N GLN A 517 -1.05 15.63 -7.51
CA GLN A 517 -0.09 16.73 -7.51
C GLN A 517 1.22 16.34 -8.21
N TRP A 518 1.73 15.13 -7.97
CA TRP A 518 2.92 14.62 -8.65
C TRP A 518 2.69 14.44 -10.15
N ILE A 519 1.54 13.88 -10.53
CA ILE A 519 1.14 13.70 -11.94
C ILE A 519 1.10 15.07 -12.61
N TRP A 520 0.41 16.04 -12.03
CA TRP A 520 0.31 17.40 -12.57
C TRP A 520 1.68 18.09 -12.70
N LYS A 521 2.53 18.01 -11.67
CA LYS A 521 3.91 18.52 -11.68
C LYS A 521 4.72 17.91 -12.82
N THR A 522 4.57 16.60 -13.04
CA THR A 522 5.26 15.90 -14.13
C THR A 522 4.75 16.35 -15.49
N LEU A 523 3.43 16.47 -15.68
CA LEU A 523 2.83 16.95 -16.94
C LEU A 523 3.29 18.37 -17.30
N LYS A 524 3.40 19.26 -16.31
CA LYS A 524 3.91 20.62 -16.49
C LYS A 524 5.38 20.65 -16.93
N ALA A 525 6.18 19.68 -16.50
CA ALA A 525 7.61 19.61 -16.81
C ALA A 525 7.94 19.01 -18.19
N ILE A 526 6.97 18.45 -18.91
CA ILE A 526 7.18 17.76 -20.20
C ILE A 526 7.82 18.68 -21.26
N ASN A 527 7.48 19.97 -21.25
CA ASN A 527 7.99 20.95 -22.21
C ASN A 527 9.42 21.44 -21.96
N SER A 528 9.94 21.29 -20.75
CA SER A 528 11.19 21.95 -20.33
C SER A 528 12.41 21.04 -20.36
N LYS A 529 12.24 19.74 -20.68
CA LYS A 529 13.30 18.74 -20.63
C LYS A 529 13.47 18.02 -21.97
N GLU A 530 14.72 17.74 -22.34
CA GLU A 530 15.07 16.96 -23.56
C GLU A 530 14.40 15.57 -23.62
N ASN A 531 13.91 15.04 -22.49
CA ASN A 531 13.31 13.70 -22.37
C ASN A 531 11.80 13.73 -22.02
N GLY A 532 11.05 14.74 -22.49
CA GLY A 532 9.61 14.89 -22.18
C GLY A 532 8.76 13.67 -22.54
N LEU A 533 9.06 13.00 -23.66
CA LEU A 533 8.38 11.77 -24.11
C LEU A 533 8.64 10.58 -23.16
N ASP A 534 9.88 10.40 -22.71
CA ASP A 534 10.24 9.30 -21.80
C ASP A 534 9.57 9.49 -20.41
N GLN A 535 9.48 10.74 -19.92
CA GLN A 535 8.76 11.03 -18.67
C GLN A 535 7.26 10.81 -18.79
N TYR A 536 6.67 11.26 -19.90
CA TYR A 536 5.25 11.10 -20.18
C TYR A 536 4.87 9.61 -20.25
N THR A 537 5.65 8.81 -20.97
CA THR A 537 5.41 7.37 -21.09
C THR A 537 5.61 6.64 -19.76
N LEU A 538 6.69 6.91 -19.02
CA LEU A 538 6.94 6.30 -17.71
C LEU A 538 5.84 6.63 -16.67
N LEU A 539 5.31 7.85 -16.72
CA LEU A 539 4.24 8.28 -15.83
C LEU A 539 2.94 7.51 -16.06
N LEU A 540 2.55 7.32 -17.32
CA LEU A 540 1.23 6.80 -17.70
C LEU A 540 1.21 5.29 -18.04
N ASN A 541 2.37 4.63 -18.14
CA ASN A 541 2.50 3.21 -18.50
C ASN A 541 1.86 2.27 -17.46
N GLU A 542 2.05 2.52 -16.17
CA GLU A 542 1.60 1.58 -15.12
C GLU A 542 0.43 2.08 -14.29
N LEU A 543 -0.13 3.23 -14.66
CA LEU A 543 -1.16 3.93 -13.90
C LEU A 543 -2.46 3.88 -14.70
N PHE A 544 -3.61 3.64 -14.07
CA PHE A 544 -4.88 4.16 -14.60
C PHE A 544 -5.33 5.28 -13.68
N LEU A 545 -5.67 6.43 -14.25
CA LEU A 545 -6.22 7.54 -13.48
C LEU A 545 -7.59 7.12 -12.92
N ARG A 546 -7.72 7.14 -11.58
CA ARG A 546 -8.98 6.86 -10.86
C ARG A 546 -9.77 8.14 -10.64
N ASP A 547 -11.07 8.04 -10.41
CA ASP A 547 -11.98 9.19 -10.32
C ASP A 547 -11.53 10.23 -9.31
N GLU A 548 -11.11 9.81 -8.11
CA GLU A 548 -10.68 10.74 -7.06
C GLU A 548 -9.40 11.50 -7.46
N VAL A 549 -8.46 10.81 -8.11
CA VAL A 549 -7.25 11.45 -8.68
C VAL A 549 -7.62 12.36 -9.85
N ILE A 550 -8.60 11.99 -10.68
CA ILE A 550 -9.10 12.82 -11.78
C ILE A 550 -9.74 14.10 -11.25
N GLU A 551 -10.50 14.04 -10.14
CA GLU A 551 -11.08 15.23 -9.51
C GLU A 551 -10.00 16.20 -9.03
N PHE A 552 -8.96 15.71 -8.37
CA PHE A 552 -7.83 16.56 -7.99
C PHE A 552 -7.05 17.09 -9.20
N LEU A 553 -6.89 16.30 -10.27
CA LEU A 553 -6.29 16.78 -11.51
C LEU A 553 -7.12 17.86 -12.21
N LYS A 554 -8.47 17.76 -12.19
CA LYS A 554 -9.36 18.84 -12.66
C LYS A 554 -9.16 20.10 -11.84
N TYR A 555 -9.09 19.97 -10.51
CA TYR A 555 -8.79 21.09 -9.63
C TYR A 555 -7.44 21.76 -9.95
N PHE A 556 -6.36 20.99 -10.13
CA PHE A 556 -5.05 21.54 -10.51
C PHE A 556 -5.07 22.16 -11.92
N TYR A 557 -5.81 21.59 -12.85
CA TYR A 557 -5.99 22.16 -14.18
C TYR A 557 -6.72 23.51 -14.12
N ASP A 558 -7.84 23.59 -13.40
CA ASP A 558 -8.66 24.81 -13.33
C ASP A 558 -7.94 25.97 -12.63
N THR A 559 -7.06 25.65 -11.68
CA THR A 559 -6.29 26.62 -10.88
C THR A 559 -4.98 27.08 -11.54
N ASP A 560 -4.40 26.31 -12.48
CA ASP A 560 -3.15 26.67 -13.15
C ASP A 560 -3.36 27.71 -14.27
N GLN A 561 -2.56 28.78 -14.27
CA GLN A 561 -2.61 29.83 -15.29
C GLN A 561 -2.11 29.35 -16.66
N GLU A 562 -1.21 28.36 -16.69
CA GLU A 562 -0.64 27.81 -17.93
C GLU A 562 -1.43 26.59 -18.46
N ARG A 563 -2.62 26.29 -17.91
CA ARG A 563 -3.38 25.06 -18.20
C ARG A 563 -3.59 24.77 -19.69
N VAL A 564 -3.86 25.79 -20.51
CA VAL A 564 -4.05 25.63 -21.96
C VAL A 564 -2.76 25.18 -22.63
N ARG A 565 -1.65 25.86 -22.32
CA ARG A 565 -0.32 25.54 -22.82
C ARG A 565 0.12 24.13 -22.39
N ILE A 566 -0.10 23.78 -21.12
CA ILE A 566 0.21 22.42 -20.61
C ILE A 566 -0.60 21.38 -21.39
N GLY A 567 -1.90 21.61 -21.60
CA GLY A 567 -2.75 20.74 -22.39
C GLY A 567 -2.26 20.52 -23.83
N GLU A 568 -1.89 21.60 -24.53
CA GLU A 568 -1.31 21.54 -25.88
C GLU A 568 -0.01 20.73 -25.92
N SER A 569 0.81 20.87 -24.88
CA SER A 569 2.10 20.19 -24.75
C SER A 569 1.96 18.69 -24.57
N VAL A 570 0.99 18.28 -23.74
CA VAL A 570 0.65 16.88 -23.54
C VAL A 570 0.13 16.25 -24.84
N VAL A 571 -0.65 16.99 -25.64
CA VAL A 571 -1.10 16.54 -26.98
C VAL A 571 0.09 16.36 -27.92
N ASN A 572 1.00 17.34 -27.99
CA ASN A 572 2.17 17.27 -28.87
C ASN A 572 3.10 16.10 -28.52
N VAL A 573 3.35 15.85 -27.24
CA VAL A 573 4.20 14.72 -26.81
C VAL A 573 3.52 13.38 -27.08
N PHE A 574 2.19 13.31 -26.99
CA PHE A 574 1.47 12.12 -27.42
C PHE A 574 1.49 11.93 -28.94
N ASP A 575 1.49 13.00 -29.73
CA ASP A 575 1.73 12.92 -31.17
C ASP A 575 3.12 12.36 -31.49
N ASP A 576 4.17 12.80 -30.77
CA ASP A 576 5.52 12.24 -30.89
C ASP A 576 5.57 10.76 -30.51
N PHE A 577 4.83 10.36 -29.47
CA PHE A 577 4.64 8.96 -29.09
C PHE A 577 4.04 8.14 -30.24
N LEU A 578 2.95 8.62 -30.85
CA LEU A 578 2.28 7.95 -31.98
C LEU A 578 3.18 7.86 -33.23
N ASN A 579 4.06 8.82 -33.45
CA ASN A 579 4.98 8.83 -34.59
C ASN A 579 6.21 7.92 -34.38
N GLY A 580 6.31 7.21 -33.24
CA GLY A 580 7.39 6.26 -32.98
C GLY A 580 8.73 6.91 -32.63
N ASN A 581 8.73 8.18 -32.20
CA ASN A 581 9.93 8.93 -31.80
C ASN A 581 10.48 8.50 -30.42
N MET A 582 10.18 7.28 -29.95
CA MET A 582 10.64 6.81 -28.63
C MET A 582 12.14 6.55 -28.62
N SER A 583 12.88 7.31 -27.81
CA SER A 583 14.31 7.12 -27.54
C SER A 583 14.60 5.97 -26.58
N CYS A 584 13.66 5.63 -25.68
CA CYS A 584 13.90 4.74 -24.54
C CYS A 584 13.99 3.23 -24.85
N THR A 585 13.73 2.75 -26.08
CA THR A 585 13.74 1.30 -26.36
C THR A 585 15.04 0.72 -26.92
N ARG A 586 16.15 1.48 -26.99
CA ARG A 586 17.41 0.95 -27.58
C ARG A 586 18.62 0.80 -26.67
N LYS A 587 18.71 1.47 -25.51
CA LYS A 587 19.98 1.49 -24.74
C LYS A 587 19.96 0.79 -23.38
N GLU A 588 18.80 0.58 -22.74
CA GLU A 588 18.74 -0.06 -21.40
C GLU A 588 18.17 -1.48 -21.43
N CYS A 589 17.59 -1.93 -22.55
CA CYS A 589 17.09 -3.30 -22.73
C CYS A 589 18.18 -4.29 -23.20
N SER A 590 19.39 -4.23 -22.63
CA SER A 590 20.48 -5.17 -22.98
C SER A 590 20.56 -6.39 -22.07
N ASN A 591 19.82 -6.44 -20.96
CA ASN A 591 19.79 -7.60 -20.06
C ASN A 591 18.38 -8.17 -19.89
N HIS A 592 18.22 -9.38 -20.44
CA HIS A 592 17.23 -10.42 -20.11
C HIS A 592 15.73 -10.08 -20.09
N ILE A 593 15.01 -10.62 -21.09
CA ILE A 593 13.65 -11.24 -21.04
C ILE A 593 12.45 -10.33 -20.65
N ASN A 594 12.63 -9.22 -19.94
CA ASN A 594 11.53 -8.35 -19.47
C ASN A 594 11.17 -7.19 -20.42
N ALA A 595 11.96 -6.93 -21.46
CA ALA A 595 11.70 -5.86 -22.43
C ALA A 595 10.44 -6.09 -23.29
N VAL A 596 9.97 -7.34 -23.42
CA VAL A 596 8.77 -7.70 -24.20
C VAL A 596 7.49 -7.63 -23.35
N GLN A 597 7.60 -7.57 -22.01
CA GLN A 597 6.44 -7.32 -21.13
C GLN A 597 6.07 -5.82 -21.06
N PHE A 598 7.02 -4.92 -21.32
CA PHE A 598 6.86 -3.48 -21.17
C PHE A 598 6.01 -2.80 -22.27
N VAL A 599 5.70 -3.51 -23.37
CA VAL A 599 5.23 -2.84 -24.60
C VAL A 599 3.71 -2.88 -24.80
N GLU A 600 2.95 -3.81 -24.24
CA GLU A 600 1.53 -3.96 -24.65
C GLU A 600 0.51 -3.41 -23.64
N GLU A 601 0.61 -3.81 -22.36
CA GLU A 601 -0.27 -3.28 -21.31
C GLU A 601 -0.02 -1.79 -21.07
N GLY A 602 1.25 -1.38 -21.15
CA GLY A 602 1.69 -0.02 -20.94
C GLY A 602 1.16 0.97 -21.95
N ILE A 603 1.15 0.59 -23.23
CA ILE A 603 0.65 1.47 -24.29
C ILE A 603 -0.86 1.68 -24.15
N THR A 604 -1.60 0.65 -23.76
CA THR A 604 -3.05 0.78 -23.49
C THR A 604 -3.30 1.73 -22.32
N CYS A 605 -2.52 1.65 -21.24
CA CYS A 605 -2.63 2.59 -20.12
C CYS A 605 -2.29 4.02 -20.53
N ILE A 606 -1.20 4.23 -21.27
CA ILE A 606 -0.81 5.55 -21.79
C ILE A 606 -1.93 6.13 -22.65
N TYR A 607 -2.50 5.33 -23.55
CA TYR A 607 -3.58 5.74 -24.44
C TYR A 607 -4.84 6.15 -23.65
N VAL A 608 -5.31 5.30 -22.73
CA VAL A 608 -6.50 5.57 -21.93
C VAL A 608 -6.30 6.80 -21.03
N ASN A 609 -5.16 6.91 -20.35
CA ASN A 609 -4.86 8.08 -19.54
C ASN A 609 -4.75 9.36 -20.38
N HIS A 610 -4.16 9.29 -21.57
CA HIS A 610 -4.13 10.43 -22.49
C HIS A 610 -5.55 10.89 -22.84
N LEU A 611 -6.45 9.94 -23.07
CA LEU A 611 -7.85 10.26 -23.32
C LEU A 611 -8.53 10.89 -22.10
N ILE A 612 -8.29 10.37 -20.90
CA ILE A 612 -8.83 10.97 -19.66
C ILE A 612 -8.34 12.42 -19.52
N LEU A 613 -7.03 12.64 -19.67
CA LEU A 613 -6.42 13.97 -19.62
C LEU A 613 -7.05 14.92 -20.64
N THR A 614 -7.11 14.53 -21.92
CA THR A 614 -7.59 15.42 -22.99
C THR A 614 -9.09 15.68 -22.97
N ASN A 615 -9.90 14.69 -22.57
CA ASN A 615 -11.36 14.77 -22.68
C ASN A 615 -12.05 15.19 -21.39
N GLN A 616 -11.58 14.69 -20.24
CA GLN A 616 -12.24 14.95 -18.96
C GLN A 616 -11.59 16.11 -18.20
N ILE A 617 -10.28 16.28 -18.32
CA ILE A 617 -9.53 17.29 -17.55
C ILE A 617 -9.36 18.55 -18.40
N PHE A 618 -8.74 18.43 -19.58
CA PHE A 618 -8.43 19.61 -20.39
C PHE A 618 -9.63 20.14 -21.19
N GLN A 619 -10.67 19.31 -21.35
CA GLN A 619 -11.87 19.62 -22.14
C GLN A 619 -11.55 20.22 -23.52
N ILE A 620 -10.45 19.75 -24.15
CA ILE A 620 -9.97 20.33 -25.41
C ILE A 620 -11.09 20.16 -26.46
N PRO A 621 -11.61 21.26 -27.03
CA PRO A 621 -12.72 21.20 -27.96
C PRO A 621 -12.35 20.30 -29.15
N PRO A 622 -13.33 19.56 -29.73
CA PRO A 622 -13.08 18.69 -30.88
C PRO A 622 -12.46 19.40 -32.09
N ILE A 623 -12.45 20.74 -32.12
CA ILE A 623 -11.94 21.55 -33.23
C ILE A 623 -10.43 21.36 -33.46
N ASN A 624 -9.64 21.04 -32.43
CA ASN A 624 -8.22 20.68 -32.59
C ASN A 624 -7.98 19.16 -32.80
N LYS A 625 -9.02 18.31 -32.75
CA LYS A 625 -8.93 16.85 -33.01
C LYS A 625 -8.88 16.48 -34.50
N PHE A 626 -8.85 17.47 -35.40
CA PHE A 626 -8.91 17.30 -36.85
C PHE A 626 -7.77 18.01 -37.59
N ALA A 627 -6.51 17.80 -37.17
CA ALA A 627 -5.53 17.66 -38.24
C ALA A 627 -6.00 16.46 -39.10
N PRO A 628 -6.23 16.62 -40.42
CA PRO A 628 -6.61 15.51 -41.27
C PRO A 628 -5.65 14.33 -41.03
N GLY A 629 -6.19 13.21 -40.57
CA GLY A 629 -5.43 12.00 -40.28
C GLY A 629 -4.98 11.76 -38.82
N TYR A 630 -5.33 12.58 -37.84
CA TYR A 630 -5.03 12.28 -36.42
C TYR A 630 -5.65 10.94 -35.96
N TYR A 631 -6.94 10.74 -36.23
CA TYR A 631 -7.60 9.46 -35.97
C TYR A 631 -7.06 8.32 -36.83
N GLU A 632 -6.61 8.60 -38.04
CA GLU A 632 -6.00 7.60 -38.94
C GLU A 632 -4.63 7.17 -38.42
N LYS A 633 -3.84 8.10 -37.84
CA LYS A 633 -2.58 7.82 -37.15
C LYS A 633 -2.80 6.99 -35.89
N ILE A 634 -3.75 7.36 -35.05
CA ILE A 634 -4.14 6.56 -33.87
C ILE A 634 -4.57 5.16 -34.33
N THR A 635 -5.45 5.09 -35.32
CA THR A 635 -5.93 3.82 -35.87
C THR A 635 -4.80 2.99 -36.46
N ALA A 636 -3.84 3.60 -37.14
CA ALA A 636 -2.66 2.93 -37.70
C ALA A 636 -1.70 2.44 -36.61
N PHE A 637 -1.45 3.26 -35.59
CA PHE A 637 -0.65 2.92 -34.42
C PHE A 637 -1.25 1.71 -33.67
N VAL A 638 -2.55 1.78 -33.37
CA VAL A 638 -3.28 0.73 -32.65
C VAL A 638 -3.42 -0.54 -33.52
N ARG A 639 -3.59 -0.42 -34.84
CA ARG A 639 -3.49 -1.56 -35.79
C ARG A 639 -2.11 -2.20 -35.80
N GLY A 640 -1.05 -1.40 -35.71
CA GLY A 640 0.33 -1.88 -35.62
C GLY A 640 0.56 -2.75 -34.39
N MET A 641 -0.04 -2.39 -33.25
CA MET A 641 0.02 -3.19 -32.03
C MET A 641 -0.66 -4.55 -32.16
N ARG A 642 -1.73 -4.67 -32.95
CA ARG A 642 -2.48 -5.93 -33.15
C ARG A 642 -1.65 -7.07 -33.73
N LEU A 643 -0.60 -6.76 -34.48
CA LEU A 643 0.28 -7.78 -35.06
C LEU A 643 1.21 -8.43 -34.02
N PHE A 644 1.30 -7.89 -32.80
CA PHE A 644 2.17 -8.39 -31.73
C PHE A 644 1.46 -9.28 -30.70
N TRP A 645 0.12 -9.21 -30.59
CA TRP A 645 -0.68 -9.85 -29.52
C TRP A 645 -0.89 -11.38 -29.58
N ASN A 646 -0.03 -12.13 -30.24
CA ASN A 646 -0.25 -13.57 -30.50
C ASN A 646 0.02 -14.54 -29.33
N ASP A 647 0.27 -14.06 -28.10
CA ASP A 647 0.55 -14.97 -26.98
C ASP A 647 -0.63 -15.13 -26.00
N GLU A 648 -1.09 -16.38 -25.87
CA GLU A 648 -2.16 -16.88 -24.97
C GLU A 648 -1.78 -16.89 -23.47
N GLN A 649 -0.56 -16.47 -23.08
CA GLN A 649 -0.01 -16.76 -21.74
C GLN A 649 0.05 -15.61 -20.72
N ARG A 650 -0.50 -14.42 -20.98
CA ARG A 650 -0.32 -13.28 -20.06
C ARG A 650 -1.61 -12.89 -19.32
N ARG A 651 -1.78 -13.46 -18.14
CA ARG A 651 -2.75 -13.01 -17.11
C ARG A 651 -2.12 -11.86 -16.31
N GLY A 652 -2.21 -10.64 -16.83
CA GLY A 652 -1.78 -9.42 -16.14
C GLY A 652 -2.96 -8.69 -15.52
N TYR A 653 -3.05 -8.74 -14.18
CA TYR A 653 -3.87 -7.94 -13.26
C TYR A 653 -5.20 -7.36 -13.81
N LEU A 654 -6.31 -7.96 -13.34
CA LEU A 654 -7.67 -7.44 -13.45
C LEU A 654 -7.74 -6.05 -12.81
N ARG A 655 -7.54 -4.99 -13.60
CA ARG A 655 -7.71 -3.61 -13.15
C ARG A 655 -9.16 -3.18 -13.39
N VAL A 656 -9.75 -2.54 -12.38
CA VAL A 656 -11.11 -2.00 -12.43
C VAL A 656 -11.07 -0.59 -13.00
N LEU A 657 -11.70 -0.41 -14.15
CA LEU A 657 -12.01 0.86 -14.80
C LEU A 657 -13.41 1.25 -14.35
N GLN A 658 -13.52 2.18 -13.43
CA GLN A 658 -14.79 2.61 -12.87
C GLN A 658 -15.16 4.03 -13.34
N ASP A 659 -16.43 4.26 -13.64
CA ASP A 659 -17.06 5.56 -13.96
C ASP A 659 -16.41 6.35 -15.14
N ILE A 660 -15.62 5.67 -15.99
CA ILE A 660 -14.99 6.29 -17.16
C ILE A 660 -15.97 6.60 -18.30
N ILE A 661 -15.92 7.83 -18.81
CA ILE A 661 -16.71 8.31 -19.95
C ILE A 661 -15.89 8.18 -21.25
N PHE A 662 -16.24 7.19 -22.08
CA PHE A 662 -15.67 6.90 -23.40
C PHE A 662 -16.51 7.43 -24.58
N GLN A 663 -17.40 8.40 -24.36
CA GLN A 663 -18.34 8.86 -25.40
C GLN A 663 -17.66 9.29 -26.72
N LYS A 664 -18.04 8.68 -27.84
CA LYS A 664 -17.54 9.00 -29.21
C LYS A 664 -16.04 8.81 -29.42
N HIS A 665 -15.39 8.00 -28.59
CA HIS A 665 -13.95 7.76 -28.69
C HIS A 665 -13.61 6.64 -29.69
N PRO A 666 -12.52 6.75 -30.47
CA PRO A 666 -12.03 5.67 -31.32
C PRO A 666 -11.09 4.78 -30.52
N LEU A 667 -11.67 3.73 -29.98
CA LEU A 667 -11.03 2.74 -29.13
C LEU A 667 -10.72 1.44 -29.88
N SER A 668 -10.90 1.44 -31.21
CA SER A 668 -10.72 0.28 -32.06
C SER A 668 -9.37 -0.40 -31.85
N TYR A 669 -9.33 -1.71 -32.04
CA TYR A 669 -8.19 -2.61 -31.86
C TYR A 669 -7.55 -2.64 -30.48
N LEU A 670 -8.06 -1.95 -29.45
CA LEU A 670 -7.47 -2.06 -28.11
C LEU A 670 -7.65 -3.47 -27.49
N ASP A 671 -6.67 -3.87 -26.68
CA ASP A 671 -6.72 -5.09 -25.89
C ASP A 671 -7.17 -4.81 -24.46
N PHE A 672 -8.37 -5.29 -24.13
CA PHE A 672 -9.04 -5.19 -22.85
C PHE A 672 -9.21 -6.56 -22.18
N ARG A 673 -8.36 -7.54 -22.52
CA ARG A 673 -8.37 -8.87 -21.90
C ARG A 673 -8.38 -8.78 -20.38
N GLY A 674 -9.33 -9.49 -19.76
CA GLY A 674 -9.45 -9.57 -18.29
C GLY A 674 -9.73 -8.25 -17.58
N LYS A 675 -10.08 -7.16 -18.27
CA LYS A 675 -10.35 -5.85 -17.63
C LYS A 675 -11.78 -5.78 -17.09
N GLN A 676 -11.96 -5.10 -15.97
CA GLN A 676 -13.28 -4.85 -15.39
C GLN A 676 -13.71 -3.42 -15.67
N PHE A 677 -14.88 -3.22 -16.24
CA PHE A 677 -15.50 -1.92 -16.50
C PHE A 677 -16.72 -1.80 -15.60
N THR A 678 -16.77 -0.78 -14.75
CA THR A 678 -17.87 -0.54 -13.81
C THR A 678 -18.43 0.84 -14.08
N LYS A 679 -19.72 0.96 -14.40
CA LYS A 679 -20.41 2.24 -14.68
C LYS A 679 -19.80 3.10 -15.81
N CYS A 680 -18.95 2.51 -16.67
CA CYS A 680 -18.41 3.23 -17.82
C CYS A 680 -19.48 3.53 -18.89
N ASP A 681 -19.32 4.67 -19.58
CA ASP A 681 -20.19 5.10 -20.67
C ASP A 681 -19.48 5.07 -22.02
N PHE A 682 -19.93 4.18 -22.91
CA PHE A 682 -19.39 3.97 -24.25
C PHE A 682 -20.22 4.64 -25.35
N PHE A 683 -21.06 5.63 -25.04
CA PHE A 683 -22.00 6.21 -26.00
C PHE A 683 -21.32 6.71 -27.29
N GLY A 684 -21.70 6.17 -28.44
CA GLY A 684 -21.15 6.54 -29.76
C GLY A 684 -19.69 6.15 -29.98
N SER A 685 -19.04 5.44 -29.05
CA SER A 685 -17.63 5.05 -29.17
C SER A 685 -17.42 3.99 -30.26
N VAL A 686 -16.23 3.99 -30.86
CA VAL A 686 -15.83 3.03 -31.90
C VAL A 686 -14.88 2.02 -31.26
N LEU A 687 -15.40 0.86 -30.87
CA LEU A 687 -14.66 -0.25 -30.26
C LEU A 687 -14.45 -1.39 -31.28
N GLU A 688 -14.21 -1.07 -32.55
CA GLU A 688 -14.10 -2.08 -33.60
C GLU A 688 -12.83 -2.92 -33.44
N LEU A 689 -12.92 -4.24 -33.60
CA LEU A 689 -11.79 -5.17 -33.55
C LEU A 689 -11.02 -5.17 -32.21
N CYS A 690 -11.63 -4.70 -31.13
CA CYS A 690 -11.10 -4.79 -29.77
C CYS A 690 -11.13 -6.23 -29.24
N ASN A 691 -10.24 -6.54 -28.30
CA ASN A 691 -10.23 -7.82 -27.60
C ASN A 691 -10.75 -7.66 -26.16
N PHE A 692 -11.90 -8.22 -25.85
CA PHE A 692 -12.53 -8.22 -24.52
C PHE A 692 -12.57 -9.62 -23.90
N HIS A 693 -11.68 -10.52 -24.32
CA HIS A 693 -11.64 -11.87 -23.80
C HIS A 693 -11.45 -11.87 -22.26
N GLU A 694 -12.27 -12.62 -21.53
CA GLU A 694 -12.33 -12.62 -20.04
C GLU A 694 -12.68 -11.26 -19.39
N ALA A 695 -13.14 -10.25 -20.14
CA ALA A 695 -13.50 -8.95 -19.54
C ALA A 695 -14.81 -9.02 -18.73
N TYR A 696 -14.98 -8.06 -17.81
CA TYR A 696 -16.18 -7.89 -16.98
C TYR A 696 -16.76 -6.50 -17.18
N PHE A 697 -18.06 -6.39 -17.39
CA PHE A 697 -18.77 -5.12 -17.53
C PHE A 697 -19.93 -5.08 -16.54
N GLU A 698 -19.94 -4.11 -15.65
CA GLU A 698 -20.98 -3.89 -14.66
C GLU A 698 -21.56 -2.49 -14.80
N GLN A 699 -22.89 -2.37 -14.92
CA GLN A 699 -23.58 -1.07 -14.98
C GLN A 699 -23.12 -0.14 -16.12
N CYS A 700 -22.44 -0.67 -17.15
CA CYS A 700 -21.98 0.11 -18.29
C CYS A 700 -23.10 0.40 -19.29
N THR A 701 -22.96 1.53 -20.00
CA THR A 701 -23.86 1.92 -21.10
C THR A 701 -23.14 1.82 -22.45
N LEU A 702 -23.70 1.03 -23.37
CA LEU A 702 -23.27 0.87 -24.76
C LEU A 702 -24.39 1.36 -25.69
N LEU A 703 -24.53 2.69 -25.79
CA LEU A 703 -25.52 3.34 -26.66
C LEU A 703 -24.84 3.79 -27.96
N GLU A 704 -25.38 3.44 -29.14
CA GLU A 704 -24.82 3.85 -30.44
C GLU A 704 -23.32 3.48 -30.65
N THR A 705 -22.81 2.51 -29.90
CA THR A 705 -21.42 2.05 -29.94
C THR A 705 -21.14 1.17 -31.17
N HIS A 706 -20.00 1.36 -31.84
CA HIS A 706 -19.58 0.51 -32.96
C HIS A 706 -18.70 -0.63 -32.46
N LEU A 707 -19.18 -1.87 -32.61
CA LEU A 707 -18.54 -3.07 -32.04
C LEU A 707 -18.02 -4.05 -33.10
N ARG A 708 -17.91 -3.62 -34.36
CA ARG A 708 -17.66 -4.53 -35.48
C ARG A 708 -16.33 -5.28 -35.31
N GLY A 709 -16.37 -6.60 -35.45
CA GLY A 709 -15.14 -7.43 -35.44
C GLY A 709 -14.55 -7.69 -34.05
N SER A 710 -15.17 -7.19 -32.98
CA SER A 710 -14.63 -7.30 -31.63
C SER A 710 -14.84 -8.69 -31.04
N ILE A 711 -13.95 -9.08 -30.13
CA ILE A 711 -13.93 -10.41 -29.51
C ILE A 711 -14.44 -10.29 -28.09
N PHE A 712 -15.50 -11.00 -27.75
CA PHE A 712 -16.10 -11.04 -26.42
C PHE A 712 -16.23 -12.49 -25.96
N GLU A 713 -15.12 -13.22 -25.92
CA GLU A 713 -15.10 -14.60 -25.43
C GLU A 713 -14.89 -14.64 -23.91
N TYR A 714 -15.64 -15.47 -23.18
CA TYR A 714 -15.58 -15.54 -21.72
C TYR A 714 -15.86 -14.20 -21.01
N THR A 715 -16.56 -13.29 -21.67
CA THR A 715 -16.88 -11.96 -21.14
C THR A 715 -18.14 -12.03 -20.29
N ARG A 716 -18.18 -11.31 -19.17
CA ARG A 716 -19.38 -11.20 -18.32
C ARG A 716 -19.93 -9.79 -18.31
N PHE A 717 -21.22 -9.67 -18.54
CA PHE A 717 -21.98 -8.42 -18.50
C PHE A 717 -23.03 -8.49 -17.39
N VAL A 718 -23.08 -7.47 -16.53
CA VAL A 718 -24.01 -7.39 -15.39
C VAL A 718 -24.65 -6.00 -15.38
N ASN A 719 -25.99 -5.92 -15.35
CA ASN A 719 -26.72 -4.64 -15.31
C ASN A 719 -26.35 -3.65 -16.46
N THR A 720 -25.92 -4.15 -17.63
CA THR A 720 -25.48 -3.29 -18.75
C THR A 720 -26.65 -2.89 -19.66
N VAL A 721 -26.55 -1.71 -20.28
CA VAL A 721 -27.53 -1.17 -21.22
C VAL A 721 -26.95 -1.14 -22.63
N TRP A 722 -27.59 -1.83 -23.56
CA TRP A 722 -27.22 -1.94 -24.96
C TRP A 722 -28.32 -1.31 -25.81
N LYS A 723 -28.04 -0.21 -26.50
CA LYS A 723 -29.10 0.48 -27.24
C LYS A 723 -28.65 1.06 -28.58
N ALA A 724 -29.52 0.94 -29.59
CA ALA A 724 -29.28 1.46 -30.94
C ALA A 724 -27.96 0.96 -31.55
N LEU A 725 -27.70 -0.35 -31.45
CA LEU A 725 -26.45 -0.96 -31.89
C LEU A 725 -26.62 -1.77 -33.17
N HIS A 726 -25.66 -1.64 -34.09
CA HIS A 726 -25.51 -2.50 -35.26
C HIS A 726 -24.32 -3.43 -35.07
N ILE A 727 -24.60 -4.67 -34.69
CA ILE A 727 -23.61 -5.68 -34.36
C ILE A 727 -23.39 -6.59 -35.57
N ARG A 728 -22.18 -6.57 -36.11
CA ARG A 728 -21.74 -7.43 -37.22
C ARG A 728 -20.35 -7.99 -36.95
N ASP A 729 -20.11 -9.20 -37.43
CA ASP A 729 -18.79 -9.85 -37.41
C ASP A 729 -18.18 -9.99 -35.99
N ILE A 730 -19.02 -10.07 -34.94
CA ILE A 730 -18.57 -10.22 -33.55
C ILE A 730 -18.46 -11.70 -33.16
N VAL A 731 -17.48 -12.03 -32.32
CA VAL A 731 -17.38 -13.34 -31.65
C VAL A 731 -17.88 -13.24 -30.22
N LEU A 732 -18.98 -13.92 -29.92
CA LEU A 732 -19.57 -14.02 -28.58
C LEU A 732 -19.67 -15.50 -28.20
N LYS A 733 -18.76 -15.95 -27.35
CA LYS A 733 -18.61 -17.36 -27.01
C LYS A 733 -18.30 -17.51 -25.53
N ASP A 734 -18.97 -18.44 -24.86
CA ASP A 734 -18.77 -18.70 -23.43
C ASP A 734 -19.00 -17.45 -22.54
N SER A 735 -19.88 -16.53 -22.97
CA SER A 735 -20.10 -15.22 -22.33
C SER A 735 -21.43 -15.12 -21.62
N ASP A 736 -21.46 -14.40 -20.49
CA ASP A 736 -22.62 -14.31 -19.60
C ASP A 736 -23.23 -12.90 -19.59
N PHE A 737 -24.56 -12.84 -19.53
CA PHE A 737 -25.33 -11.61 -19.43
C PHE A 737 -26.35 -11.71 -18.28
N ASP A 738 -26.13 -10.98 -17.20
CA ASP A 738 -27.02 -10.94 -16.03
C ASP A 738 -27.71 -9.58 -15.93
N ASN A 739 -29.04 -9.58 -15.97
CA ASN A 739 -29.88 -8.39 -15.85
C ASN A 739 -29.54 -7.28 -16.86
N CYS A 740 -29.18 -7.65 -18.09
CA CYS A 740 -28.87 -6.70 -19.18
C CYS A 740 -30.14 -6.23 -19.91
N SER A 741 -30.13 -5.00 -20.42
CA SER A 741 -31.21 -4.41 -21.23
C SER A 741 -30.72 -4.15 -22.65
N TRP A 742 -31.45 -4.68 -23.64
CA TRP A 742 -31.14 -4.53 -25.06
C TRP A 742 -32.33 -3.85 -25.76
N GLU A 743 -32.09 -2.70 -26.38
CA GLU A 743 -33.13 -1.93 -27.07
C GLU A 743 -32.68 -1.51 -28.47
N GLU A 744 -33.45 -1.81 -29.51
CA GLU A 744 -33.14 -1.40 -30.89
C GLU A 744 -31.76 -1.89 -31.37
N VAL A 745 -31.42 -3.13 -31.01
CA VAL A 745 -30.16 -3.79 -31.39
C VAL A 745 -30.40 -4.68 -32.62
N GLU A 746 -29.58 -4.53 -33.66
CA GLU A 746 -29.56 -5.41 -34.83
C GLU A 746 -28.29 -6.24 -34.87
N ILE A 747 -28.41 -7.57 -34.95
CA ILE A 747 -27.30 -8.52 -35.04
C ILE A 747 -27.36 -9.27 -36.36
N GLN A 748 -26.25 -9.29 -37.10
CA GLN A 748 -26.08 -10.06 -38.32
C GLN A 748 -24.73 -10.78 -38.35
N PHE A 749 -24.69 -11.99 -38.91
CA PHE A 749 -23.46 -12.77 -39.11
C PHE A 749 -22.63 -13.04 -37.84
N VAL A 750 -23.29 -13.15 -36.69
CA VAL A 750 -22.65 -13.46 -35.40
C VAL A 750 -22.80 -14.94 -35.07
N ARG A 751 -21.77 -15.52 -34.44
CA ARG A 751 -21.85 -16.84 -33.81
C ARG A 751 -22.07 -16.64 -32.31
N LEU A 752 -23.21 -17.09 -31.80
CA LEU A 752 -23.52 -17.16 -30.37
C LEU A 752 -23.34 -18.61 -29.92
N CYS A 753 -22.36 -18.90 -29.07
CA CYS A 753 -22.05 -20.26 -28.65
C CYS A 753 -21.81 -20.33 -27.14
N ARG A 754 -22.55 -21.20 -26.43
CA ARG A 754 -22.37 -21.43 -24.98
C ARG A 754 -22.50 -20.18 -24.10
N CYS A 755 -23.35 -19.24 -24.48
CA CYS A 755 -23.61 -18.06 -23.68
C CYS A 755 -24.84 -18.26 -22.76
N THR A 756 -24.82 -17.60 -21.60
CA THR A 756 -25.94 -17.60 -20.64
C THR A 756 -26.53 -16.21 -20.51
N VAL A 757 -27.86 -16.11 -20.52
CA VAL A 757 -28.57 -14.87 -20.17
C VAL A 757 -29.52 -15.15 -19.02
N ILE A 758 -29.35 -14.42 -17.91
CA ILE A 758 -30.14 -14.57 -16.69
C ILE A 758 -30.76 -13.22 -16.36
N LYS A 759 -32.09 -13.11 -16.46
CA LYS A 759 -32.85 -11.86 -16.25
C LYS A 759 -32.45 -10.77 -17.26
N GLY A 760 -33.41 -9.95 -17.66
CA GLY A 760 -33.17 -8.87 -18.62
C GLY A 760 -34.33 -8.67 -19.59
N THR A 761 -34.20 -7.61 -20.38
CA THR A 761 -35.24 -7.18 -21.33
C THR A 761 -34.65 -6.95 -22.70
N TRP A 762 -35.25 -7.55 -23.73
CA TRP A 762 -34.99 -7.25 -25.13
C TRP A 762 -36.20 -6.53 -25.71
N SER A 763 -36.00 -5.37 -26.33
CA SER A 763 -37.04 -4.57 -26.96
C SER A 763 -36.62 -4.20 -28.37
N LYS A 764 -37.43 -4.53 -29.38
CA LYS A 764 -37.15 -4.23 -30.80
C LYS A 764 -35.80 -4.77 -31.30
N VAL A 765 -35.34 -5.90 -30.76
CA VAL A 765 -34.10 -6.56 -31.19
C VAL A 765 -34.33 -7.34 -32.48
N VAL A 766 -33.39 -7.24 -33.42
CA VAL A 766 -33.45 -7.90 -34.74
C VAL A 766 -32.26 -8.84 -34.92
N LEU A 767 -32.51 -10.13 -35.06
CA LEU A 767 -31.51 -11.17 -35.32
C LEU A 767 -31.66 -11.69 -36.75
N LYS A 768 -30.65 -11.57 -37.60
CA LYS A 768 -30.69 -12.07 -38.99
C LYS A 768 -29.52 -13.01 -39.31
N GLN A 769 -29.84 -14.13 -39.96
CA GLN A 769 -28.86 -15.04 -40.58
C GLN A 769 -27.74 -15.48 -39.61
N LEU A 770 -28.12 -16.05 -38.47
CA LEU A 770 -27.17 -16.43 -37.43
C LEU A 770 -27.46 -17.81 -36.84
N THR A 771 -26.42 -18.39 -36.24
CA THR A 771 -26.52 -19.67 -35.52
C THR A 771 -26.33 -19.43 -34.04
N VAL A 772 -27.27 -19.93 -33.24
CA VAL A 772 -27.25 -19.93 -31.78
C VAL A 772 -27.09 -21.36 -31.32
N ASP A 773 -25.96 -21.71 -30.71
CA ASP A 773 -25.69 -23.07 -30.23
C ASP A 773 -25.43 -23.12 -28.73
N GLN A 774 -26.07 -24.07 -28.03
CA GLN A 774 -25.88 -24.31 -26.59
C GLN A 774 -26.14 -23.08 -25.71
N PHE A 775 -27.13 -22.27 -26.06
CA PHE A 775 -27.45 -21.02 -25.37
C PHE A 775 -28.53 -21.23 -24.30
N SER A 776 -28.44 -20.55 -23.15
CA SER A 776 -29.45 -20.64 -22.09
C SER A 776 -30.06 -19.27 -21.77
N TYR A 777 -31.38 -19.15 -21.92
CA TYR A 777 -32.17 -17.97 -21.55
C TYR A 777 -32.99 -18.27 -20.29
N ARG A 778 -32.80 -17.50 -19.22
CA ARG A 778 -33.57 -17.65 -17.97
C ARG A 778 -34.21 -16.35 -17.54
N ASN A 779 -35.51 -16.35 -17.25
CA ASN A 779 -36.28 -15.18 -16.76
C ASN A 779 -36.17 -13.93 -17.67
N MET A 780 -36.16 -14.14 -19.00
CA MET A 780 -36.01 -13.07 -19.98
C MET A 780 -37.34 -12.55 -20.50
N THR A 781 -37.44 -11.24 -20.76
CA THR A 781 -38.60 -10.63 -21.43
C THR A 781 -38.20 -10.07 -22.80
N LEU A 782 -38.76 -10.63 -23.87
CA LEU A 782 -38.54 -10.20 -25.25
C LEU A 782 -39.81 -9.53 -25.77
N LYS A 783 -39.71 -8.27 -26.21
CA LYS A 783 -40.83 -7.46 -26.72
C LYS A 783 -40.52 -6.96 -28.12
N ASN A 784 -41.45 -7.14 -29.07
CA ASN A 784 -41.32 -6.63 -30.44
C ASN A 784 -40.03 -7.07 -31.17
N CYS A 785 -39.48 -8.24 -30.82
CA CYS A 785 -38.23 -8.74 -31.42
C CYS A 785 -38.48 -9.50 -32.73
N ASN A 786 -37.57 -9.41 -33.70
CA ASN A 786 -37.66 -10.08 -34.99
C ASN A 786 -36.47 -11.02 -35.21
N PHE A 787 -36.73 -12.28 -35.51
CA PHE A 787 -35.76 -13.31 -35.80
C PHE A 787 -35.94 -13.76 -37.25
N GLU A 788 -34.95 -13.58 -38.11
CA GLU A 788 -35.00 -13.93 -39.53
C GLU A 788 -33.87 -14.90 -39.90
N ARG A 789 -34.21 -16.10 -40.39
CA ARG A 789 -33.23 -17.13 -40.77
C ARG A 789 -32.24 -17.47 -39.65
N VAL A 790 -32.76 -17.63 -38.43
CA VAL A 790 -31.94 -17.98 -37.25
C VAL A 790 -31.99 -19.49 -36.99
N HIS A 791 -30.82 -20.10 -36.82
CA HIS A 791 -30.68 -21.52 -36.48
C HIS A 791 -30.40 -21.70 -34.98
N PHE A 792 -31.41 -22.08 -34.20
CA PHE A 792 -31.27 -22.40 -32.78
C PHE A 792 -30.97 -23.90 -32.61
N ASN A 793 -29.81 -24.22 -32.05
CA ASN A 793 -29.34 -25.58 -31.79
C ASN A 793 -29.07 -25.75 -30.28
N ASN A 794 -29.66 -26.77 -29.65
CA ASN A 794 -29.45 -27.07 -28.22
C ASN A 794 -29.74 -25.88 -27.27
N VAL A 795 -30.71 -25.03 -27.60
CA VAL A 795 -31.02 -23.82 -26.82
C VAL A 795 -32.05 -24.12 -25.73
N LYS A 796 -31.81 -23.66 -24.50
CA LYS A 796 -32.75 -23.79 -23.38
C LYS A 796 -33.39 -22.44 -23.07
N PHE A 797 -34.71 -22.37 -23.11
CA PHE A 797 -35.50 -21.23 -22.64
C PHE A 797 -36.24 -21.63 -21.36
N GLU A 798 -35.99 -20.91 -20.26
CA GLU A 798 -36.62 -21.13 -18.95
C GLU A 798 -37.27 -19.83 -18.47
N LYS A 799 -38.59 -19.84 -18.25
CA LYS A 799 -39.36 -18.67 -17.77
C LYS A 799 -39.20 -17.43 -18.65
N ALA A 800 -39.02 -17.62 -19.96
CA ALA A 800 -38.93 -16.53 -20.93
C ALA A 800 -40.31 -16.07 -21.41
N ILE A 801 -40.50 -14.76 -21.57
CA ILE A 801 -41.72 -14.12 -22.10
C ILE A 801 -41.41 -13.56 -23.48
N PHE A 802 -42.17 -13.95 -24.50
CA PHE A 802 -42.07 -13.45 -25.87
C PHE A 802 -43.35 -12.70 -26.25
N ALA A 803 -43.32 -11.37 -26.19
CA ALA A 803 -44.47 -10.53 -26.54
C ALA A 803 -44.26 -9.84 -27.89
N LYS A 804 -45.18 -10.07 -28.84
CA LYS A 804 -45.16 -9.49 -30.19
C LYS A 804 -43.87 -9.80 -30.97
N CYS A 805 -43.32 -10.99 -30.78
CA CYS A 805 -42.10 -11.42 -31.45
C CYS A 805 -42.40 -12.13 -32.78
N THR A 806 -41.56 -11.91 -33.79
CA THR A 806 -41.66 -12.53 -35.11
C THR A 806 -40.50 -13.49 -35.34
N PHE A 807 -40.79 -14.70 -35.83
CA PHE A 807 -39.82 -15.73 -36.20
C PHE A 807 -40.04 -16.11 -37.67
N ASN A 808 -39.24 -15.53 -38.57
CA ASN A 808 -39.26 -15.79 -40.00
C ASN A 808 -38.14 -16.78 -40.40
N SER A 809 -38.49 -17.90 -41.03
CA SER A 809 -37.53 -18.87 -41.58
C SER A 809 -36.51 -19.41 -40.55
N CYS A 810 -36.86 -19.45 -39.27
CA CYS A 810 -36.00 -19.92 -38.19
C CYS A 810 -36.06 -21.44 -38.03
N THR A 811 -34.96 -22.08 -37.62
CA THR A 811 -34.95 -23.51 -37.28
C THR A 811 -34.69 -23.73 -35.80
N PHE A 812 -35.47 -24.58 -35.14
CA PHE A 812 -35.24 -24.98 -33.75
C PHE A 812 -34.88 -26.46 -33.70
N LYS A 813 -33.64 -26.80 -33.37
CA LYS A 813 -33.12 -28.18 -33.25
C LYS A 813 -32.69 -28.45 -31.81
N ARG A 814 -33.24 -29.49 -31.18
CA ARG A 814 -32.89 -29.88 -29.79
C ARG A 814 -33.10 -28.75 -28.76
N CYS A 815 -34.07 -27.87 -29.02
CA CYS A 815 -34.37 -26.76 -28.12
C CYS A 815 -35.35 -27.19 -27.02
N THR A 816 -35.20 -26.63 -25.83
CA THR A 816 -36.05 -26.90 -24.67
C THR A 816 -36.74 -25.63 -24.21
N PHE A 817 -38.05 -25.70 -23.97
CA PHE A 817 -38.85 -24.59 -23.43
C PHE A 817 -39.48 -25.02 -22.11
N VAL A 818 -39.19 -24.30 -21.02
CA VAL A 818 -39.68 -24.58 -19.67
C VAL A 818 -40.35 -23.34 -19.12
N ASN A 819 -41.66 -23.40 -18.82
CA ASN A 819 -42.42 -22.28 -18.24
C ASN A 819 -42.36 -20.97 -19.07
N CYS A 820 -42.22 -21.06 -20.40
CA CYS A 820 -42.25 -19.89 -21.29
C CYS A 820 -43.68 -19.39 -21.58
N LEU A 821 -43.80 -18.10 -21.86
CA LEU A 821 -45.04 -17.41 -22.24
C LEU A 821 -44.84 -16.77 -23.62
N PHE A 822 -45.77 -16.98 -24.55
CA PHE A 822 -45.78 -16.30 -25.85
C PHE A 822 -47.07 -15.49 -26.02
N GLU A 823 -46.95 -14.17 -26.14
CA GLU A 823 -48.05 -13.25 -26.32
C GLU A 823 -48.00 -12.68 -27.73
N GLN A 824 -48.95 -13.03 -28.59
CA GLN A 824 -49.00 -12.59 -29.99
C GLN A 824 -47.72 -12.91 -30.81
N PRO A 825 -47.17 -14.15 -30.77
CA PRO A 825 -46.03 -14.50 -31.61
C PRO A 825 -46.46 -14.66 -33.08
N VAL A 826 -45.56 -14.33 -34.02
CA VAL A 826 -45.75 -14.56 -35.45
C VAL A 826 -44.68 -15.53 -35.94
N PHE A 827 -45.07 -16.74 -36.35
CA PHE A 827 -44.16 -17.73 -36.94
C PHE A 827 -44.42 -17.84 -38.44
N MET A 828 -43.46 -17.44 -39.27
CA MET A 828 -43.54 -17.50 -40.74
C MET A 828 -42.42 -18.39 -41.29
N GLY A 829 -42.74 -19.55 -41.85
CA GLY A 829 -41.73 -20.46 -42.42
C GLY A 829 -40.73 -21.04 -41.40
N ALA A 830 -41.04 -20.99 -40.09
CA ALA A 830 -40.20 -21.57 -39.06
C ALA A 830 -40.30 -23.10 -39.06
N CYS A 831 -39.16 -23.79 -38.98
CA CYS A 831 -39.06 -25.25 -38.92
C CYS A 831 -38.69 -25.70 -37.50
N ILE A 832 -39.45 -26.63 -36.95
CA ILE A 832 -39.25 -27.14 -35.60
C ILE A 832 -38.86 -28.63 -35.71
N MET A 833 -37.69 -28.98 -35.19
CA MET A 833 -37.12 -30.34 -35.23
C MET A 833 -36.66 -30.76 -33.83
N ASP A 834 -37.14 -31.90 -33.33
CA ASP A 834 -36.75 -32.51 -32.04
C ASP A 834 -36.82 -31.55 -30.83
N GLN A 835 -38.02 -31.36 -30.26
CA GLN A 835 -38.24 -30.55 -29.05
C GLN A 835 -38.50 -31.39 -27.81
N TYR A 836 -37.94 -30.98 -26.67
CA TYR A 836 -38.34 -31.44 -25.34
C TYR A 836 -39.05 -30.27 -24.63
N THR A 837 -40.33 -30.47 -24.25
CA THR A 837 -41.09 -29.49 -23.46
C THR A 837 -41.37 -30.09 -22.08
N GLN A 838 -40.94 -29.41 -21.01
CA GLN A 838 -41.19 -29.85 -19.64
C GLN A 838 -41.91 -28.71 -18.91
N ASN A 839 -43.09 -29.01 -18.37
CA ASN A 839 -44.05 -28.09 -17.74
C ASN A 839 -44.60 -27.01 -18.70
N THR A 840 -45.92 -27.09 -18.92
CA THR A 840 -46.75 -26.36 -19.89
C THR A 840 -46.33 -24.91 -20.15
N CYS A 841 -45.72 -24.65 -21.31
CA CYS A 841 -45.70 -23.32 -21.91
C CYS A 841 -47.15 -22.86 -22.09
N LYS A 842 -47.54 -21.75 -21.48
CA LYS A 842 -48.86 -21.13 -21.73
C LYS A 842 -48.75 -20.29 -23.00
N ALA A 843 -49.00 -20.86 -24.18
CA ALA A 843 -49.43 -20.09 -25.35
C ALA A 843 -49.85 -20.97 -26.54
N ALA A 844 -51.07 -20.72 -27.03
CA ALA A 844 -51.46 -20.58 -28.43
C ALA A 844 -50.57 -21.19 -29.55
N LEU A 845 -50.25 -22.49 -29.51
CA LEU A 845 -49.86 -23.24 -30.72
C LEU A 845 -51.10 -23.60 -31.57
N GLY A 846 -52.02 -22.66 -31.72
CA GLY A 846 -53.25 -22.82 -32.49
C GLY A 846 -53.01 -22.48 -33.97
N LYS A 847 -52.89 -23.51 -34.81
CA LYS A 847 -53.08 -23.47 -36.27
C LYS A 847 -52.58 -22.20 -36.99
N SER A 848 -51.27 -21.97 -37.04
CA SER A 848 -50.69 -21.11 -38.08
C SER A 848 -49.29 -21.60 -38.47
N GLY A 849 -49.20 -22.28 -39.62
CA GLY A 849 -47.97 -22.34 -40.43
C GLY A 849 -46.82 -23.26 -40.00
N ILE A 850 -46.98 -24.18 -39.05
CA ILE A 850 -45.90 -25.15 -38.70
C ILE A 850 -45.94 -26.33 -39.68
N ASN A 851 -45.12 -26.29 -40.73
CA ASN A 851 -44.83 -27.47 -41.57
C ASN A 851 -43.67 -28.26 -40.95
N GLY A 852 -44.00 -29.15 -39.99
CA GLY A 852 -43.06 -30.05 -39.35
C GLY A 852 -43.71 -30.78 -38.17
N GLY A 853 -43.83 -32.11 -38.25
CA GLY A 853 -44.59 -32.92 -37.30
C GLY A 853 -44.08 -32.80 -35.86
N ILE A 854 -44.97 -32.39 -34.95
CA ILE A 854 -44.74 -32.45 -33.50
C ILE A 854 -44.85 -33.94 -33.09
N ARG A 855 -43.72 -34.61 -32.85
CA ARG A 855 -43.71 -35.89 -32.12
C ARG A 855 -43.70 -35.58 -30.63
N SER A 856 -44.88 -35.66 -29.99
CA SER A 856 -44.97 -35.71 -28.54
C SER A 856 -44.36 -37.03 -28.04
N VAL A 857 -43.23 -36.99 -27.35
CA VAL A 857 -42.77 -38.15 -26.57
C VAL A 857 -43.48 -38.08 -25.22
N LYS A 858 -44.52 -38.91 -25.05
CA LYS A 858 -45.11 -39.20 -23.73
C LYS A 858 -44.17 -40.16 -22.99
N LYS A 859 -43.44 -39.64 -22.00
CA LYS A 859 -43.44 -40.11 -20.61
C LYS A 859 -42.53 -39.22 -19.77
#